data_AF-A0AAV1R5T8-F1
#
_entry.id   AF-A0AAV1R5T8-F1
#
_cell.length_a   1.000
_cell.length_b   1.000
_cell.length_c   1.000
_cell.angle_alpha   90.00
_cell.angle_beta   90.00
_cell.angle_gamma   90.00
#
_symmetry.space_group_name_H-M   'P 1'
#
loop_
_entity.id
_entity.type
_entity.pdbx_description
1 polymer ?
#
loop_
_entity_poly.entity_id
_entity_poly.type
_entity_poly.pdbx_seq_one_letter_code
_entity_poly.pdbx_strand_id
1 'polypeptide(L)'
;MIASLLVFLSGKDQLLPSEEEGQRLFRAIPKCENRRFNDSGHFLLLEDGNDLATIIKGSAAFYRRGICHDYVSDYIPPTPSEVKKLYELSRLSLLAASAVMLSTLEDGNIVKGLAGIPSDGPVLYVGYHMLMGHELVPMVSHMLLERNILLRGLAHPLLFMRKKKEGSMPPLSDFESMRVMGAVPVSGTNLFKLLSSKAHVLLYPGGAREAAHRKGEQYKLFWPEQSEFVRTAARFGAKIVPFGVVGEDDFGEVVFDYDDQMKIPWLREDIRRFTEEEGIKVRAQKNDAVGDEDMHYPWVLPKFPGRFYYYFGKPIETEGRKLELRDKDKAQELYLEIKHEVEKYLAFLKEKRESDPYRNIVARLAYQAMNDGGDGGPPRWFSPLECGSRSDNSPLLLFLPGIDGTGLGLSTQHNSLGKIFDIWCLHIPVKDRTSFLGLVKLTERTVRSESYQFPNRPIYLVGESLGACLALAVAARNPDVDLVLVLANPATSFEKSRLQPLIPLLEVLPFQHQLTVPYILSLMTGDSLRMAMDNAVKGFALEQTIGGLSQDLVAMSSYLNALANILPRETLLWKLQMLKTASAYTNSRLHAVKCQTLVLSSGKDQLLPSEEEGHRLYLTLPKCENRKFNDSGHFLFLEHDVDLVNVIKGASFYRRGKYLDYISDYIPPTPPEFKKLYESYRLFMLATSPVMLSSFEDGKIMRGLAGVPSEGPVLFVGYHMLMGTEVAPLISNFLLERNILIRGIAHPMMFVKLKKEGLLPPLSQFDAIRSMGAVPVSGSNFFKLMSSKAHALLYPGGMREACHRKGEQYKLFWPEQSEFVRMAARFGAKIVPFGAVGEDDFGEVVFDYDDQMKIPFLRDYIKQLSEEAVSLRTEAKGEVGQQEPHRLGIAPKFPGRFYYYFGKPIETEGMKQELRDREKAHELYLQVKSEVENCIAFLKEKRETDPYRNILTRLAYQASHGFDAEVPTFEL
;
A
#
# COMPACT_ATOMS: atom_id res chain seq x y z
N MET A 1 10.88 -26.40 38.21
CA MET A 1 11.17 -25.25 37.33
C MET A 1 9.85 -24.65 36.86
N ILE A 2 9.56 -23.39 37.15
CA ILE A 2 8.37 -22.71 36.62
C ILE A 2 8.61 -22.45 35.12
N ALA A 3 7.77 -23.03 34.25
CA ALA A 3 7.81 -22.82 32.81
C ALA A 3 7.58 -21.34 32.46
N SER A 4 8.27 -20.82 31.43
CA SER A 4 7.95 -19.49 30.88
C SER A 4 6.86 -19.67 29.82
N LEU A 5 5.83 -18.82 29.85
CA LEU A 5 4.70 -18.88 28.95
C LEU A 5 4.66 -17.59 28.11
N LEU A 6 4.53 -17.74 26.79
CA LEU A 6 4.29 -16.64 25.86
C LEU A 6 2.89 -16.87 25.28
N VAL A 7 1.97 -15.93 25.50
CA VAL A 7 0.58 -16.03 25.07
C VAL A 7 0.34 -15.01 23.96
N PHE A 8 -0.20 -15.46 22.84
CA PHE A 8 -0.56 -14.62 21.71
C PHE A 8 -2.06 -14.31 21.78
N LEU A 9 -2.42 -13.03 21.74
CA LEU A 9 -3.78 -12.51 21.88
C LEU A 9 -4.19 -11.87 20.56
N SER A 10 -5.38 -12.22 20.08
CA SER A 10 -5.93 -11.72 18.84
C SER A 10 -7.00 -10.65 19.12
N GLY A 11 -6.83 -9.45 18.58
CA GLY A 11 -7.73 -8.31 18.79
C GLY A 11 -9.02 -8.34 17.99
N LYS A 12 -9.07 -9.12 16.90
CA LYS A 12 -10.28 -9.41 16.11
C LYS A 12 -10.71 -10.87 16.24
N ASP A 13 -10.39 -11.51 17.37
CA ASP A 13 -10.87 -12.86 17.64
C ASP A 13 -12.40 -12.82 17.84
N GLN A 14 -13.14 -13.39 16.89
CA GLN A 14 -14.60 -13.52 16.98
C GLN A 14 -15.03 -14.91 17.49
N LEU A 15 -14.09 -15.84 17.67
CA LEU A 15 -14.38 -17.23 18.06
C LEU A 15 -14.25 -17.43 19.57
N LEU A 16 -13.24 -16.83 20.20
CA LEU A 16 -12.98 -16.94 21.64
C LEU A 16 -12.61 -15.57 22.25
N PRO A 17 -12.85 -15.37 23.56
CA PRO A 17 -12.45 -14.16 24.27
C PRO A 17 -10.93 -14.15 24.54
N SER A 18 -10.14 -14.07 23.46
CA SER A 18 -8.68 -14.21 23.47
C SER A 18 -8.01 -13.25 24.46
N GLU A 19 -8.44 -11.98 24.48
CA GLU A 19 -7.88 -10.95 25.37
C GLU A 19 -8.15 -11.24 26.85
N GLU A 20 -9.41 -11.54 27.20
CA GLU A 20 -9.80 -11.83 28.58
C GLU A 20 -9.07 -13.07 29.13
N GLU A 21 -8.98 -14.13 28.32
CA GLU A 21 -8.28 -15.35 28.69
C GLU A 21 -6.77 -15.13 28.79
N GLY A 22 -6.21 -14.30 27.90
CA GLY A 22 -4.86 -13.80 27.99
C GLY A 22 -4.55 -13.09 29.30
N GLN A 23 -5.40 -12.14 29.70
CA GLN A 23 -5.27 -11.45 31.00
C GLN A 23 -5.34 -12.44 32.16
N ARG A 24 -6.25 -13.42 32.10
CA ARG A 24 -6.40 -14.44 33.14
C ARG A 24 -5.11 -15.25 33.31
N LEU A 25 -4.53 -15.73 32.21
CA LEU A 25 -3.26 -16.48 32.20
C LEU A 25 -2.09 -15.63 32.70
N PHE A 26 -2.03 -14.36 32.28
CA PHE A 26 -1.00 -13.41 32.72
C PHE A 26 -1.04 -13.16 34.24
N ARG A 27 -2.25 -13.04 34.81
CA ARG A 27 -2.45 -12.92 36.27
C ARG A 27 -2.08 -14.21 37.00
N ALA A 28 -2.47 -15.37 36.48
CA ALA A 28 -2.29 -16.66 37.13
C ALA A 28 -0.84 -17.19 37.08
N ILE A 29 -0.07 -16.91 36.02
CA ILE A 29 1.23 -17.54 35.78
C ILE A 29 2.38 -16.54 36.03
N PRO A 30 3.32 -16.83 36.95
CA PRO A 30 4.40 -15.89 37.31
C PRO A 30 5.35 -15.51 36.17
N LYS A 31 5.59 -16.40 35.20
CA LYS A 31 6.50 -16.18 34.07
C LYS A 31 5.76 -16.11 32.72
N CYS A 32 4.65 -15.37 32.68
CA CYS A 32 3.84 -15.15 31.49
C CYS A 32 4.17 -13.81 30.80
N GLU A 33 4.26 -13.79 29.47
CA GLU A 33 4.30 -12.59 28.63
C GLU A 33 3.13 -12.67 27.62
N ASN A 34 2.32 -11.61 27.51
CA ASN A 34 1.22 -11.53 26.55
C ASN A 34 1.65 -10.70 25.33
N ARG A 35 1.25 -11.14 24.13
CA ARG A 35 1.48 -10.45 22.86
C ARG A 35 0.17 -10.24 22.12
N ARG A 36 -0.29 -8.99 22.05
CA ARG A 36 -1.54 -8.63 21.40
C ARG A 36 -1.31 -8.24 19.94
N PHE A 37 -2.15 -8.77 19.05
CA PHE A 37 -2.20 -8.47 17.62
C PHE A 37 -3.56 -7.87 17.30
N ASN A 38 -3.63 -6.54 17.24
CA ASN A 38 -4.90 -5.79 17.17
C ASN A 38 -5.74 -6.13 15.93
N ASP A 39 -5.09 -6.41 14.81
CA ASP A 39 -5.73 -6.65 13.53
C ASP A 39 -5.82 -8.13 13.14
N SER A 40 -5.30 -9.01 13.99
CA SER A 40 -5.35 -10.45 13.76
C SER A 40 -6.63 -11.06 14.29
N GLY A 41 -7.08 -12.13 13.63
CA GLY A 41 -8.16 -13.00 14.06
C GLY A 41 -7.63 -14.23 14.80
N HIS A 42 -8.54 -15.17 15.08
CA HIS A 42 -8.27 -16.36 15.90
C HIS A 42 -7.03 -17.16 15.46
N PHE A 43 -6.73 -17.17 14.16
CA PHE A 43 -5.62 -17.89 13.55
C PHE A 43 -4.37 -17.01 13.32
N LEU A 44 -4.04 -16.13 14.29
CA LEU A 44 -2.98 -15.13 14.17
C LEU A 44 -1.60 -15.66 13.68
N LEU A 45 -1.25 -16.91 13.98
CA LEU A 45 0.04 -17.52 13.56
C LEU A 45 0.08 -17.92 12.08
N LEU A 46 -1.07 -17.91 11.39
CA LEU A 46 -1.19 -18.21 9.96
C LEU A 46 -1.33 -16.94 9.11
N GLU A 47 -1.39 -15.76 9.74
CA GLU A 47 -1.56 -14.50 9.04
C GLU A 47 -0.23 -13.95 8.51
N ASP A 48 -0.24 -13.48 7.27
CA ASP A 48 0.91 -12.87 6.60
C ASP A 48 1.42 -11.66 7.42
N GLY A 49 2.68 -11.70 7.84
CA GLY A 49 3.35 -10.63 8.62
C GLY A 49 3.74 -11.00 10.05
N ASN A 50 3.20 -12.10 10.58
CA ASN A 50 3.47 -12.60 11.94
C ASN A 50 4.55 -13.71 11.92
N ASP A 51 5.83 -13.32 11.91
CA ASP A 51 6.95 -14.28 11.99
C ASP A 51 7.20 -14.69 13.45
N LEU A 52 6.81 -15.94 13.78
CA LEU A 52 7.00 -16.51 15.11
C LEU A 52 8.47 -16.50 15.58
N ALA A 53 9.43 -16.71 14.66
CA ALA A 53 10.84 -16.68 15.02
C ALA A 53 11.29 -15.27 15.42
N THR A 54 10.86 -14.25 14.68
CA THR A 54 11.13 -12.84 15.04
C THR A 54 10.47 -12.48 16.37
N ILE A 55 9.21 -12.88 16.59
CA ILE A 55 8.50 -12.59 17.84
C ILE A 55 9.19 -13.26 19.04
N ILE A 56 9.68 -14.50 18.88
CA ILE A 56 10.43 -15.20 19.93
C ILE A 56 11.76 -14.51 20.23
N LYS A 57 12.52 -14.08 19.20
CA LYS A 57 13.75 -13.28 19.38
C LYS A 57 13.47 -11.95 20.07
N GLY A 58 12.34 -11.33 19.71
CA GLY A 58 11.84 -10.08 20.22
C GLY A 58 11.17 -10.17 21.60
N SER A 59 11.00 -11.37 22.17
CA SER A 59 10.36 -11.58 23.48
C SER A 59 11.37 -11.60 24.62
N ALA A 60 10.99 -11.07 25.79
CA ALA A 60 11.95 -10.82 26.86
C ALA A 60 12.45 -12.13 27.46
N ALA A 61 13.69 -12.49 27.16
CA ALA A 61 14.37 -13.66 27.68
C ALA A 61 13.69 -15.02 27.35
N PHE A 62 12.87 -15.08 26.29
CA PHE A 62 12.10 -16.30 25.97
C PHE A 62 12.97 -17.35 25.27
N TYR A 63 13.82 -16.92 24.34
CA TYR A 63 14.85 -17.76 23.73
C TYR A 63 16.06 -17.91 24.65
N ARG A 64 16.44 -19.12 25.06
CA ARG A 64 17.62 -19.38 25.90
C ARG A 64 18.28 -20.70 25.51
N ARG A 65 19.62 -20.76 25.52
CA ARG A 65 20.38 -22.01 25.30
C ARG A 65 20.75 -22.71 26.61
N GLY A 66 20.65 -22.01 27.74
CA GLY A 66 20.93 -22.53 29.08
C GLY A 66 19.74 -22.47 30.04
N ILE A 67 20.01 -22.78 31.32
CA ILE A 67 19.00 -22.75 32.41
C ILE A 67 18.47 -21.31 32.61
N CYS A 68 19.34 -20.32 32.51
CA CYS A 68 19.01 -18.90 32.55
C CYS A 68 19.26 -18.27 31.18
N HIS A 69 18.47 -17.27 30.82
CA HIS A 69 18.68 -16.49 29.60
C HIS A 69 19.89 -15.57 29.76
N ASP A 70 20.73 -15.51 28.72
CA ASP A 70 21.89 -14.64 28.63
C ASP A 70 21.78 -13.69 27.43
N TYR A 71 21.56 -12.40 27.68
CA TYR A 71 21.30 -11.40 26.63
C TYR A 71 22.45 -11.20 25.61
N VAL A 72 23.66 -11.66 25.93
CA VAL A 72 24.82 -11.57 25.02
C VAL A 72 25.02 -12.89 24.29
N SER A 73 25.00 -14.01 25.03
CA SER A 73 25.38 -15.34 24.53
C SER A 73 24.23 -16.06 23.80
N ASP A 74 22.99 -15.79 24.20
CA ASP A 74 21.78 -16.32 23.55
C ASP A 74 21.30 -15.41 22.39
N TYR A 75 21.99 -14.31 22.12
CA TYR A 75 21.59 -13.38 21.06
C TYR A 75 21.73 -14.01 19.67
N ILE A 76 20.69 -13.88 18.85
CA ILE A 76 20.68 -14.26 17.44
C ILE A 76 20.66 -12.96 16.60
N PRO A 77 21.67 -12.73 15.73
CA PRO A 77 21.66 -11.57 14.83
C PRO A 77 20.42 -11.53 13.92
N PRO A 78 19.94 -10.34 13.54
CA PRO A 78 18.79 -10.20 12.65
C PRO A 78 19.14 -10.70 11.25
N THR A 79 18.16 -11.33 10.61
CA THR A 79 18.21 -11.72 9.19
C THR A 79 18.07 -10.49 8.28
N PRO A 80 18.50 -10.56 7.01
CA PRO A 80 18.29 -9.47 6.05
C PRO A 80 16.82 -9.06 5.89
N SER A 81 15.89 -10.02 6.01
CA SER A 81 14.44 -9.74 5.98
C SER A 81 13.98 -8.93 7.19
N GLU A 82 14.44 -9.30 8.40
CA GLU A 82 14.15 -8.56 9.64
C GLU A 82 14.72 -7.14 9.59
N VAL A 83 15.95 -6.97 9.09
CA VAL A 83 16.58 -5.66 8.89
C VAL A 83 15.78 -4.82 7.88
N LYS A 84 15.38 -5.41 6.75
CA LYS A 84 14.58 -4.74 5.72
C LYS A 84 13.20 -4.32 6.27
N LYS A 85 12.52 -5.21 7.00
CA LYS A 85 11.22 -4.92 7.61
C LYS A 85 11.32 -3.75 8.57
N LEU A 86 12.33 -3.73 9.45
CA LEU A 86 12.59 -2.62 10.38
C LEU A 86 12.90 -1.31 9.66
N TYR A 87 13.65 -1.38 8.56
CA TYR A 87 13.93 -0.23 7.71
C TYR A 87 12.64 0.32 7.07
N GLU A 88 11.78 -0.53 6.51
CA GLU A 88 10.50 -0.10 5.92
C GLU A 88 9.56 0.49 6.97
N LEU A 89 9.44 -0.13 8.15
CA LEU A 89 8.67 0.41 9.30
C LEU A 89 9.15 1.79 9.72
N SER A 90 10.46 2.04 9.64
CA SER A 90 11.08 3.30 10.04
C SER A 90 11.34 4.24 8.87
N ARG A 91 10.96 3.87 7.64
CA ARG A 91 11.42 4.53 6.41
C ARG A 91 11.01 5.99 6.35
N LEU A 92 9.77 6.28 6.72
CA LEU A 92 9.26 7.66 6.79
C LEU A 92 10.01 8.47 7.84
N SER A 93 10.30 7.90 9.01
CA SER A 93 11.09 8.55 10.06
C SER A 93 12.54 8.79 9.61
N LEU A 94 13.16 7.82 8.95
CA LEU A 94 14.51 7.93 8.41
C LEU A 94 14.62 8.97 7.28
N LEU A 95 13.62 9.01 6.39
CA LEU A 95 13.52 10.02 5.33
C LEU A 95 13.25 11.41 5.90
N ALA A 96 12.36 11.51 6.89
CA ALA A 96 12.06 12.76 7.57
C ALA A 96 13.26 13.29 8.34
N ALA A 97 13.93 12.45 9.14
CA ALA A 97 15.11 12.80 9.92
C ALA A 97 16.34 13.07 9.03
N SER A 98 16.45 12.42 7.87
CA SER A 98 17.53 12.57 6.88
C SER A 98 18.90 12.78 7.54
N ALA A 99 19.31 11.87 8.41
CA ALA A 99 20.44 12.09 9.31
C ALA A 99 21.73 12.50 8.58
N VAL A 100 22.45 13.48 9.13
CA VAL A 100 23.77 13.88 8.67
C VAL A 100 24.82 13.23 9.56
N MET A 101 25.61 12.32 8.99
CA MET A 101 26.71 11.66 9.69
C MET A 101 28.02 12.39 9.40
N LEU A 102 28.78 12.72 10.43
CA LEU A 102 30.15 13.22 10.35
C LEU A 102 31.07 12.31 11.18
N SER A 103 32.28 12.05 10.69
CA SER A 103 33.28 11.29 11.44
C SER A 103 34.68 11.86 11.26
N THR A 104 35.56 11.63 12.24
CA THR A 104 36.96 12.07 12.21
C THR A 104 37.86 10.94 11.74
N LEU A 105 38.66 11.19 10.69
CA LEU A 105 39.67 10.25 10.20
C LEU A 105 40.89 10.19 11.13
N GLU A 106 41.76 9.20 10.94
CA GLU A 106 42.96 9.01 11.78
C GLU A 106 43.92 10.21 11.74
N ASP A 107 44.01 10.88 10.58
CA ASP A 107 44.80 12.09 10.34
C ASP A 107 44.20 13.36 10.99
N GLY A 108 43.01 13.25 11.61
CA GLY A 108 42.30 14.34 12.28
C GLY A 108 41.32 15.10 11.39
N ASN A 109 41.19 14.76 10.11
CA ASN A 109 40.25 15.42 9.20
C ASN A 109 38.80 14.98 9.47
N ILE A 110 37.89 15.95 9.51
CA ILE A 110 36.44 15.69 9.62
C ILE A 110 35.87 15.44 8.23
N VAL A 111 35.21 14.30 8.05
CA VAL A 111 34.57 13.91 6.78
C VAL A 111 33.08 13.67 6.97
N LYS A 112 32.32 13.82 5.88
CA LYS A 112 30.92 13.41 5.81
C LYS A 112 30.84 11.88 5.67
N GLY A 113 29.89 11.28 6.37
CA GLY A 113 29.71 9.84 6.44
C GLY A 113 30.45 9.23 7.62
N LEU A 114 30.44 7.90 7.66
CA LEU A 114 30.98 7.12 8.78
C LEU A 114 32.42 6.63 8.55
N ALA A 115 33.18 7.11 7.56
CA ALA A 115 34.50 6.55 7.22
C ALA A 115 35.50 6.53 8.40
N GLY A 116 35.42 7.50 9.32
CA GLY A 116 36.30 7.61 10.49
C GLY A 116 36.00 6.66 11.65
N ILE A 117 34.89 5.90 11.62
CA ILE A 117 34.61 4.92 12.69
C ILE A 117 35.39 3.61 12.46
N PRO A 118 35.88 2.95 13.54
CA PRO A 118 36.62 1.69 13.41
C PRO A 118 35.76 0.57 12.80
N SER A 119 36.34 -0.23 11.90
CA SER A 119 35.70 -1.42 11.30
C SER A 119 35.64 -2.61 12.26
N ASP A 120 36.65 -2.74 13.12
CA ASP A 120 36.86 -3.90 13.96
C ASP A 120 36.70 -3.53 15.44
N GLY A 121 36.04 -4.42 16.19
CA GLY A 121 35.87 -4.28 17.64
C GLY A 121 37.02 -4.89 18.46
N PRO A 122 37.02 -4.64 19.79
CA PRO A 122 35.94 -3.99 20.54
C PRO A 122 35.94 -2.46 20.42
N VAL A 123 34.76 -1.88 20.24
CA VAL A 123 34.56 -0.41 20.22
C VAL A 123 33.47 -0.04 21.20
N LEU A 124 33.68 1.05 21.95
CA LEU A 124 32.71 1.65 22.85
C LEU A 124 32.35 3.06 22.35
N TYR A 125 31.15 3.23 21.82
CA TYR A 125 30.59 4.52 21.44
C TYR A 125 29.97 5.17 22.67
N VAL A 126 30.39 6.40 22.97
CA VAL A 126 29.97 7.14 24.18
C VAL A 126 29.48 8.53 23.80
N GLY A 127 28.26 8.88 24.20
CA GLY A 127 27.66 10.16 23.79
C GLY A 127 26.50 10.61 24.67
N TYR A 128 25.77 11.62 24.18
CA TYR A 128 24.56 12.18 24.78
C TYR A 128 23.31 11.42 24.38
N HIS A 129 22.44 11.08 25.34
CA HIS A 129 21.16 10.44 25.07
C HIS A 129 20.06 11.47 24.82
N MET A 130 19.50 11.50 23.62
CA MET A 130 18.41 12.42 23.29
C MET A 130 17.07 11.91 23.85
N LEU A 131 16.09 12.81 23.89
CA LEU A 131 14.76 12.55 24.39
C LEU A 131 14.17 11.28 23.78
N MET A 132 13.75 10.34 24.63
CA MET A 132 13.18 9.03 24.26
C MET A 132 14.05 8.13 23.36
N GLY A 133 15.31 8.47 23.10
CA GLY A 133 16.17 7.66 22.24
C GLY A 133 15.84 7.75 20.73
N HIS A 134 15.20 8.83 20.26
CA HIS A 134 14.85 9.00 18.85
C HIS A 134 16.07 8.98 17.89
N GLU A 135 17.25 9.30 18.38
CA GLU A 135 18.53 9.26 17.68
C GLU A 135 19.02 7.83 17.36
N LEU A 136 18.49 6.81 18.04
CA LEU A 136 19.00 5.45 17.91
C LEU A 136 18.67 4.84 16.56
N VAL A 137 17.47 5.10 16.05
CA VAL A 137 16.99 4.50 14.80
C VAL A 137 17.88 4.89 13.60
N PRO A 138 18.15 6.18 13.33
CA PRO A 138 19.07 6.56 12.27
C PRO A 138 20.49 6.05 12.48
N MET A 139 21.01 6.11 13.72
CA MET A 139 22.38 5.68 14.01
C MET A 139 22.59 4.19 13.73
N VAL A 140 21.73 3.34 14.29
CA VAL A 140 21.82 1.88 14.12
C VAL A 140 21.63 1.50 12.65
N SER A 141 20.68 2.13 11.94
CA SER A 141 20.46 1.86 10.51
C SER A 141 21.67 2.23 9.65
N HIS A 142 22.28 3.41 9.81
CA HIS A 142 23.42 3.82 8.98
C HIS A 142 24.67 3.01 9.29
N MET A 143 24.94 2.69 10.57
CA MET A 143 26.10 1.86 10.92
C MET A 143 25.97 0.43 10.37
N LEU A 144 24.76 -0.14 10.38
CA LEU A 144 24.53 -1.47 9.82
C LEU A 144 24.57 -1.45 8.29
N LEU A 145 23.93 -0.49 7.64
CA LEU A 145 23.80 -0.48 6.17
C LEU A 145 25.07 0.03 5.47
N GLU A 146 25.75 1.05 5.99
CA GLU A 146 26.92 1.65 5.35
C GLU A 146 28.24 0.96 5.75
N ARG A 147 28.31 0.44 6.98
CA ARG A 147 29.54 -0.11 7.55
C ARG A 147 29.45 -1.58 7.93
N ASN A 148 28.27 -2.21 7.78
CA ASN A 148 28.02 -3.58 8.23
C ASN A 148 28.34 -3.79 9.72
N ILE A 149 28.12 -2.75 10.53
CA ILE A 149 28.38 -2.77 11.97
C ILE A 149 27.05 -2.98 12.72
N LEU A 150 26.94 -4.10 13.42
CA LEU A 150 25.83 -4.34 14.35
C LEU A 150 26.13 -3.68 15.70
N LEU A 151 25.50 -2.52 15.94
CA LEU A 151 25.65 -1.77 17.18
C LEU A 151 24.80 -2.37 18.31
N ARG A 152 25.43 -2.70 19.44
CA ARG A 152 24.78 -3.31 20.61
C ARG A 152 24.58 -2.27 21.72
N GLY A 153 23.36 -1.79 21.89
CA GLY A 153 23.02 -0.78 22.90
C GLY A 153 22.84 -1.34 24.32
N LEU A 154 23.42 -0.65 25.31
CA LEU A 154 23.15 -0.89 26.73
C LEU A 154 21.91 -0.09 27.16
N ALA A 155 20.79 -0.78 27.38
CA ALA A 155 19.48 -0.18 27.63
C ALA A 155 19.02 -0.37 29.08
N HIS A 156 18.09 0.47 29.54
CA HIS A 156 17.55 0.37 30.90
C HIS A 156 16.82 -0.99 31.12
N PRO A 157 16.98 -1.68 32.27
CA PRO A 157 16.40 -3.01 32.49
C PRO A 157 14.87 -3.07 32.36
N LEU A 158 14.18 -1.95 32.54
CA LEU A 158 12.73 -1.80 32.33
C LEU A 158 12.27 -2.29 30.94
N LEU A 159 13.12 -2.12 29.92
CA LEU A 159 12.82 -2.53 28.54
C LEU A 159 12.81 -4.06 28.36
N PHE A 160 13.19 -4.82 29.40
CA PHE A 160 13.32 -6.27 29.38
C PHE A 160 12.46 -6.97 30.46
N MET A 161 11.60 -6.24 31.18
CA MET A 161 10.73 -6.83 32.20
C MET A 161 9.52 -7.56 31.59
N ARG A 162 9.24 -8.78 32.07
CA ARG A 162 8.19 -9.68 31.53
C ARG A 162 6.78 -9.40 32.04
N LYS A 163 6.65 -8.87 33.26
CA LYS A 163 5.38 -8.49 33.87
C LYS A 163 5.36 -7.00 34.09
N LYS A 164 4.38 -6.33 33.51
CA LYS A 164 3.98 -4.95 33.81
C LYS A 164 2.52 -4.99 34.29
N LYS A 165 2.11 -4.16 35.25
CA LYS A 165 0.68 -3.98 35.57
C LYS A 165 -0.01 -3.20 34.44
N GLU A 166 -1.26 -3.59 34.15
CA GLU A 166 -2.16 -2.95 33.17
C GLU A 166 -2.14 -1.41 33.29
N GLY A 167 -1.98 -0.71 32.16
CA GLY A 167 -2.16 0.74 32.05
C GLY A 167 -0.95 1.63 32.41
N SER A 168 0.20 1.07 32.82
CA SER A 168 1.32 1.88 33.35
C SER A 168 2.41 2.27 32.33
N MET A 169 2.53 1.60 31.18
CA MET A 169 3.60 1.79 30.19
C MET A 169 3.16 1.35 28.78
N PRO A 170 3.81 1.83 27.69
CA PRO A 170 3.60 1.30 26.35
C PRO A 170 3.80 -0.23 26.27
N PRO A 171 3.01 -0.94 25.43
CA PRO A 171 3.11 -2.38 25.21
C PRO A 171 4.56 -2.84 25.00
N LEU A 172 4.91 -4.03 25.53
CA LEU A 172 6.25 -4.60 25.33
C LEU A 172 6.62 -4.77 23.84
N SER A 173 5.63 -4.93 22.96
CA SER A 173 5.80 -4.95 21.50
C SER A 173 6.52 -3.71 20.96
N ASP A 174 6.36 -2.55 21.60
CA ASP A 174 6.90 -1.28 21.11
C ASP A 174 8.44 -1.23 21.19
N PHE A 175 9.03 -2.09 22.05
CA PHE A 175 10.49 -2.23 22.22
C PHE A 175 11.04 -3.52 21.59
N GLU A 176 10.25 -4.21 20.78
CA GLU A 176 10.67 -5.43 20.08
C GLU A 176 11.84 -5.18 19.11
N SER A 177 11.72 -4.11 18.32
CA SER A 177 12.74 -3.68 17.35
C SER A 177 14.11 -3.51 17.98
N MET A 178 14.18 -2.84 19.15
CA MET A 178 15.43 -2.63 19.88
C MET A 178 16.07 -3.95 20.33
N ARG A 179 15.27 -4.92 20.77
CA ARG A 179 15.74 -6.24 21.23
C ARG A 179 16.24 -7.11 20.08
N VAL A 180 15.49 -7.13 18.97
CA VAL A 180 15.92 -7.82 17.73
C VAL A 180 17.23 -7.22 17.21
N MET A 181 17.37 -5.90 17.27
CA MET A 181 18.61 -5.18 16.91
C MET A 181 19.74 -5.32 17.94
N GLY A 182 19.54 -6.08 19.01
CA GLY A 182 20.60 -6.49 19.94
C GLY A 182 20.81 -5.58 21.13
N ALA A 183 19.84 -4.74 21.50
CA ALA A 183 19.86 -4.05 22.79
C ALA A 183 19.93 -5.08 23.94
N VAL A 184 20.73 -4.80 24.96
CA VAL A 184 20.87 -5.64 26.16
C VAL A 184 20.69 -4.81 27.43
N PRO A 185 20.20 -5.37 28.55
CA PRO A 185 20.07 -4.62 29.78
C PRO A 185 21.46 -4.19 30.29
N VAL A 186 21.57 -2.93 30.71
CA VAL A 186 22.81 -2.36 31.23
C VAL A 186 23.24 -3.10 32.50
N SER A 187 24.45 -3.66 32.46
CA SER A 187 25.13 -4.24 33.62
C SER A 187 26.62 -4.35 33.33
N GLY A 188 27.46 -4.33 34.37
CA GLY A 188 28.90 -4.54 34.22
C GLY A 188 29.23 -5.89 33.56
N THR A 189 28.44 -6.93 33.87
CA THR A 189 28.58 -8.26 33.26
C THR A 189 28.27 -8.27 31.77
N ASN A 190 27.22 -7.59 31.31
CA ASN A 190 26.87 -7.55 29.89
C ASN A 190 27.87 -6.70 29.09
N LEU A 191 28.30 -5.55 29.63
CA LEU A 191 29.36 -4.74 29.02
C LEU A 191 30.67 -5.55 28.90
N PHE A 192 31.05 -6.26 29.97
CA PHE A 192 32.21 -7.14 29.95
C PHE A 192 32.13 -8.20 28.85
N LYS A 193 30.98 -8.89 28.73
CA LYS A 193 30.78 -9.94 27.73
C LYS A 193 30.84 -9.38 26.31
N LEU A 194 30.16 -8.26 26.05
CA LEU A 194 30.14 -7.62 24.74
C LEU A 194 31.55 -7.18 24.28
N LEU A 195 32.33 -6.55 25.15
CA LEU A 195 33.70 -6.17 24.82
C LEU A 195 34.61 -7.39 24.67
N SER A 196 34.41 -8.43 25.48
CA SER A 196 35.17 -9.69 25.34
C SER A 196 34.93 -10.40 24.01
N SER A 197 33.72 -10.26 23.45
CA SER A 197 33.35 -10.79 22.13
C SER A 197 33.69 -9.84 20.99
N LYS A 198 34.51 -8.80 21.23
CA LYS A 198 34.89 -7.78 20.25
C LYS A 198 33.70 -7.05 19.60
N ALA A 199 32.60 -6.85 20.33
CA ALA A 199 31.42 -6.17 19.79
C ALA A 199 31.61 -4.64 19.68
N HIS A 200 30.78 -4.02 18.84
CA HIS A 200 30.55 -2.57 18.85
C HIS A 200 29.43 -2.25 19.85
N VAL A 201 29.75 -1.50 20.90
CA VAL A 201 28.85 -1.26 22.04
C VAL A 201 28.50 0.21 22.11
N LEU A 202 27.21 0.53 22.32
CA LEU A 202 26.73 1.88 22.58
C LEU A 202 26.41 2.06 24.06
N LEU A 203 26.99 3.10 24.67
CA LEU A 203 26.78 3.48 26.06
C LEU A 203 26.45 4.97 26.16
N TYR A 204 25.34 5.29 26.81
CA TYR A 204 25.04 6.64 27.27
C TYR A 204 25.27 6.72 28.78
N PRO A 205 26.35 7.37 29.26
CA PRO A 205 26.66 7.37 30.68
C PRO A 205 25.56 8.04 31.54
N GLY A 206 24.86 9.06 31.03
CA GLY A 206 23.72 9.66 31.74
C GLY A 206 22.43 8.83 31.69
N GLY A 207 22.38 7.78 30.85
CA GLY A 207 21.30 6.79 30.83
C GLY A 207 19.90 7.37 30.70
N ALA A 208 18.94 6.79 31.44
CA ALA A 208 17.52 7.19 31.38
C ALA A 208 17.26 8.63 31.86
N ARG A 209 18.17 9.24 32.64
CA ARG A 209 18.04 10.64 33.09
C ARG A 209 18.20 11.63 31.94
N GLU A 210 19.12 11.35 31.01
CA GLU A 210 19.29 12.15 29.79
C GLU A 210 18.12 11.92 28.83
N ALA A 211 17.69 10.66 28.68
CA ALA A 211 16.55 10.30 27.83
C ALA A 211 15.20 10.89 28.29
N ALA A 212 15.06 11.23 29.57
CA ALA A 212 13.88 11.84 30.19
C ALA A 212 14.17 13.24 30.77
N HIS A 213 15.03 14.02 30.12
CA HIS A 213 15.39 15.36 30.58
C HIS A 213 14.19 16.32 30.62
N ARG A 214 14.33 17.39 31.43
CA ARG A 214 13.30 18.40 31.69
C ARG A 214 13.37 19.59 30.74
N LYS A 215 12.44 20.53 30.86
CA LYS A 215 12.46 21.79 30.11
C LYS A 215 13.79 22.53 30.34
N GLY A 216 14.48 22.88 29.26
CA GLY A 216 15.75 23.62 29.31
C GLY A 216 16.97 22.77 29.69
N GLU A 217 16.82 21.44 29.74
CA GLU A 217 17.92 20.51 29.99
C GLU A 217 18.44 19.83 28.72
N GLN A 218 17.90 20.18 27.55
CA GLN A 218 18.36 19.64 26.26
C GLN A 218 19.87 19.84 26.10
N TYR A 219 20.55 18.82 25.59
CA TYR A 219 22.00 18.83 25.33
C TYR A 219 22.90 18.98 26.57
N LYS A 220 22.39 18.72 27.78
CA LYS A 220 23.21 18.66 29.00
C LYS A 220 23.58 17.22 29.35
N LEU A 221 24.85 17.01 29.70
CA LEU A 221 25.36 15.70 30.12
C LEU A 221 25.15 15.48 31.62
N PHE A 222 24.35 14.47 31.97
CA PHE A 222 24.11 14.05 33.36
C PHE A 222 24.92 12.81 33.72
N TRP A 223 26.21 12.83 33.36
CA TRP A 223 27.07 11.67 33.54
C TRP A 223 27.42 11.42 35.03
N PRO A 224 27.51 10.15 35.45
CA PRO A 224 27.83 9.78 36.82
C PRO A 224 29.31 10.04 37.14
N GLU A 225 29.67 10.37 38.39
CA GLU A 225 31.06 10.65 38.77
C GLU A 225 32.04 9.49 38.54
N GLN A 226 31.53 8.26 38.40
CA GLN A 226 32.34 7.06 38.31
C GLN A 226 32.87 6.78 36.88
N SER A 227 34.19 6.63 36.74
CA SER A 227 34.91 6.31 35.49
C SER A 227 34.96 4.82 35.10
N GLU A 228 34.00 4.02 35.58
CA GLU A 228 34.02 2.54 35.47
C GLU A 228 34.09 2.02 34.02
N PHE A 229 33.41 2.67 33.08
CA PHE A 229 33.38 2.22 31.69
C PHE A 229 34.75 2.40 31.01
N VAL A 230 35.52 3.43 31.39
CA VAL A 230 36.87 3.69 30.87
C VAL A 230 37.80 2.54 31.26
N ARG A 231 37.76 2.13 32.52
CA ARG A 231 38.56 1.00 33.02
C ARG A 231 38.16 -0.31 32.37
N THR A 232 36.86 -0.48 32.10
CA THR A 232 36.33 -1.66 31.43
C THR A 232 36.75 -1.70 29.96
N ALA A 233 36.71 -0.58 29.25
CA ALA A 233 37.22 -0.45 27.88
C ALA A 233 38.72 -0.77 27.82
N ALA A 234 39.53 -0.16 28.69
CA ALA A 234 40.98 -0.40 28.77
C ALA A 234 41.35 -1.85 29.06
N ARG A 235 40.53 -2.55 29.86
CA ARG A 235 40.74 -3.97 30.17
C ARG A 235 40.73 -4.86 28.92
N PHE A 236 39.97 -4.47 27.90
CA PHE A 236 39.81 -5.20 26.64
C PHE A 236 40.51 -4.54 25.46
N GLY A 237 41.23 -3.43 25.68
CA GLY A 237 41.82 -2.61 24.60
C GLY A 237 40.76 -2.04 23.66
N ALA A 238 39.57 -1.73 24.17
CA ALA A 238 38.48 -1.22 23.34
C ALA A 238 38.75 0.23 22.91
N LYS A 239 38.52 0.55 21.64
CA LYS A 239 38.55 1.94 21.18
C LYS A 239 37.35 2.68 21.71
N ILE A 240 37.55 3.84 22.35
CA ILE A 240 36.43 4.69 22.80
C ILE A 240 36.18 5.75 21.73
N VAL A 241 34.96 5.79 21.19
CA VAL A 241 34.55 6.80 20.20
C VAL A 241 33.57 7.76 20.86
N PRO A 242 34.02 8.95 21.32
CA PRO A 242 33.11 9.99 21.77
C PRO A 242 32.28 10.48 20.58
N PHE A 243 30.98 10.70 20.78
CA PHE A 243 30.14 11.28 19.74
C PHE A 243 29.11 12.26 20.30
N GLY A 244 28.78 13.27 19.50
CA GLY A 244 27.70 14.20 19.75
C GLY A 244 26.52 13.95 18.81
N VAL A 245 25.32 14.27 19.26
CA VAL A 245 24.11 14.23 18.44
C VAL A 245 23.15 15.37 18.81
N VAL A 246 22.55 16.01 17.81
CA VAL A 246 21.58 17.11 18.01
C VAL A 246 20.39 17.01 17.04
N GLY A 247 19.25 17.60 17.42
CA GLY A 247 18.06 17.76 16.57
C GLY A 247 16.70 17.47 17.25
N GLU A 248 16.67 17.08 18.52
CA GLU A 248 15.45 16.66 19.25
C GLU A 248 14.40 17.76 19.36
N ASP A 249 14.86 19.01 19.49
CA ASP A 249 14.02 20.20 19.62
C ASP A 249 13.24 20.54 18.35
N ASP A 250 13.63 19.99 17.19
CA ASP A 250 12.82 20.06 15.98
C ASP A 250 11.74 18.97 15.94
N PHE A 251 11.89 17.87 16.69
CA PHE A 251 10.92 16.77 16.71
C PHE A 251 9.82 16.97 17.75
N GLY A 252 10.13 17.61 18.87
CA GLY A 252 9.14 17.88 19.90
C GLY A 252 9.63 18.84 20.96
N GLU A 253 8.66 19.45 21.64
CA GLU A 253 8.91 20.32 22.78
C GLU A 253 8.34 19.69 24.04
N VAL A 254 9.17 19.59 25.08
CA VAL A 254 8.70 19.17 26.40
C VAL A 254 7.77 20.26 26.95
N VAL A 255 6.47 19.95 27.03
CA VAL A 255 5.44 20.89 27.49
C VAL A 255 4.97 20.60 28.91
N PHE A 256 5.17 19.39 29.41
CA PHE A 256 4.78 19.00 30.76
C PHE A 256 5.80 17.99 31.31
N ASP A 257 6.76 18.48 32.10
CA ASP A 257 7.84 17.65 32.66
C ASP A 257 7.52 17.15 34.07
N TYR A 258 8.46 16.42 34.67
CA TYR A 258 8.33 15.85 36.01
C TYR A 258 8.01 16.90 37.09
N ASP A 259 8.63 18.08 37.03
CA ASP A 259 8.42 19.12 38.04
C ASP A 259 7.00 19.72 37.94
N ASP A 260 6.47 19.82 36.73
CA ASP A 260 5.08 20.22 36.50
C ASP A 260 4.07 19.14 36.93
N GLN A 261 4.38 17.88 36.63
CA GLN A 261 3.56 16.73 37.03
C GLN A 261 3.48 16.61 38.56
N MET A 262 4.60 16.81 39.26
CA MET A 262 4.66 16.76 40.73
C MET A 262 3.89 17.88 41.43
N LYS A 263 3.51 18.97 40.74
CA LYS A 263 2.63 20.02 41.29
C LYS A 263 1.17 19.57 41.36
N ILE A 264 0.78 18.53 40.61
CA ILE A 264 -0.59 18.02 40.56
C ILE A 264 -0.73 16.85 41.56
N PRO A 265 -1.62 16.94 42.57
CA PRO A 265 -1.68 15.97 43.67
C PRO A 265 -1.94 14.51 43.24
N TRP A 266 -2.81 14.27 42.26
CA TRP A 266 -3.11 12.91 41.79
C TRP A 266 -1.97 12.32 40.96
N LEU A 267 -1.35 13.10 40.07
CA LEU A 267 -0.15 12.68 39.31
C LEU A 267 1.03 12.42 40.23
N ARG A 268 1.23 13.25 41.28
CA ARG A 268 2.25 13.03 42.29
C ARG A 268 2.07 11.67 42.97
N GLU A 269 0.84 11.33 43.35
CA GLU A 269 0.55 10.05 44.01
C GLU A 269 0.72 8.88 43.04
N ASP A 270 0.29 9.03 41.78
CA ASP A 270 0.48 8.02 40.73
C ASP A 270 1.97 7.78 40.41
N ILE A 271 2.79 8.83 40.33
CA ILE A 271 4.24 8.74 40.08
C ILE A 271 4.96 8.05 41.25
N ARG A 272 4.60 8.40 42.49
CA ARG A 272 5.18 7.78 43.70
C ARG A 272 4.79 6.31 43.79
N ARG A 273 3.51 6.00 43.56
CA ARG A 273 3.01 4.62 43.51
C ARG A 273 3.69 3.82 42.40
N PHE A 274 3.83 4.37 41.20
CA PHE A 274 4.54 3.75 40.08
C PHE A 274 6.00 3.42 40.45
N THR A 275 6.68 4.36 41.10
CA THR A 275 8.08 4.18 41.49
C THR A 275 8.27 3.22 42.67
N GLU A 276 7.38 3.25 43.66
CA GLU A 276 7.38 2.33 44.80
C GLU A 276 7.01 0.89 44.37
N GLU A 277 6.11 0.73 43.40
CA GLU A 277 5.67 -0.58 42.91
C GLU A 277 6.67 -1.22 41.92
N GLU A 278 7.32 -0.45 41.04
CA GLU A 278 8.24 -0.95 40.01
C GLU A 278 9.74 -0.78 40.38
N GLY A 279 10.05 -0.05 41.45
CA GLY A 279 11.42 0.16 41.97
C GLY A 279 12.30 1.05 41.08
N ILE A 280 11.73 1.92 40.26
CA ILE A 280 12.44 2.64 39.20
C ILE A 280 12.86 4.04 39.69
N LYS A 281 14.14 4.19 40.02
CA LYS A 281 14.74 5.50 40.28
C LYS A 281 15.76 5.87 39.21
N VAL A 282 15.74 7.13 38.79
CA VAL A 282 16.77 7.76 37.94
C VAL A 282 17.62 8.69 38.78
N ARG A 283 18.92 8.75 38.48
CA ARG A 283 19.79 9.76 39.12
C ARG A 283 19.39 11.15 38.63
N ALA A 284 19.16 12.08 39.54
CA ALA A 284 18.87 13.48 39.24
C ALA A 284 19.70 14.40 40.15
N GLN A 285 20.04 15.58 39.63
CA GLN A 285 20.77 16.60 40.39
C GLN A 285 19.76 17.57 41.01
N LYS A 286 19.81 17.74 42.34
CA LYS A 286 18.97 18.68 43.08
C LYS A 286 19.85 19.48 44.02
N ASN A 287 19.88 20.80 43.86
CA ASN A 287 20.70 21.72 44.67
C ASN A 287 22.18 21.28 44.76
N ASP A 288 22.82 21.07 43.61
CA ASP A 288 24.24 20.66 43.48
C ASP A 288 24.63 19.28 44.06
N ALA A 289 23.67 18.48 44.55
CA ALA A 289 23.88 17.10 44.98
C ALA A 289 23.19 16.08 44.03
N VAL A 290 23.86 14.97 43.75
CA VAL A 290 23.31 13.85 42.95
C VAL A 290 22.53 12.90 43.86
N GLY A 291 21.23 12.72 43.60
CA GLY A 291 20.35 11.80 44.32
C GLY A 291 19.51 10.93 43.38
N ASP A 292 18.85 9.91 43.92
CA ASP A 292 17.92 9.06 43.17
C ASP A 292 16.50 9.66 43.25
N GLU A 293 15.87 9.93 42.10
CA GLU A 293 14.51 10.46 41.95
C GLU A 293 13.61 9.51 41.15
N ASP A 294 12.30 9.71 41.27
CA ASP A 294 11.27 8.91 40.59
C ASP A 294 11.33 9.15 39.07
N MET A 295 11.34 8.07 38.27
CA MET A 295 11.40 8.19 36.81
C MET A 295 10.00 8.34 36.22
N HIS A 296 9.75 9.45 35.53
CA HIS A 296 8.53 9.63 34.74
C HIS A 296 8.82 10.39 33.44
N TYR A 297 8.17 9.97 32.35
CA TYR A 297 8.43 10.54 31.05
C TYR A 297 7.74 11.91 30.89
N PRO A 298 8.45 12.92 30.35
CA PRO A 298 7.83 14.21 30.03
C PRO A 298 6.78 14.04 28.91
N TRP A 299 5.73 14.85 28.96
CA TRP A 299 4.84 14.99 27.81
C TRP A 299 5.45 15.95 26.79
N VAL A 300 5.49 15.47 25.55
CA VAL A 300 6.13 16.14 24.44
C VAL A 300 5.05 16.55 23.45
N LEU A 301 5.02 17.82 23.09
CA LEU A 301 4.23 18.32 21.99
C LEU A 301 5.03 18.12 20.70
N PRO A 302 4.57 17.28 19.75
CA PRO A 302 5.31 17.03 18.52
C PRO A 302 5.43 18.30 17.65
N LYS A 303 6.60 18.46 17.01
CA LYS A 303 6.92 19.53 16.05
C LYS A 303 7.20 18.95 14.67
N PHE A 304 7.29 19.81 13.64
CA PHE A 304 7.65 19.39 12.28
C PHE A 304 9.07 18.80 12.26
N PRO A 305 9.27 17.56 11.77
CA PRO A 305 10.54 16.87 11.92
C PRO A 305 11.70 17.61 11.24
N GLY A 306 12.70 17.95 12.05
CA GLY A 306 13.98 18.49 11.60
C GLY A 306 14.95 17.38 11.22
N ARG A 307 16.24 17.73 11.20
CA ARG A 307 17.33 16.81 10.87
C ARG A 307 18.08 16.40 12.12
N PHE A 308 18.52 15.13 12.18
CA PHE A 308 19.52 14.72 13.16
C PHE A 308 20.93 14.88 12.60
N TYR A 309 21.84 15.40 13.42
CA TYR A 309 23.25 15.55 13.07
C TYR A 309 24.07 14.78 14.07
N TYR A 310 24.96 13.93 13.57
CA TYR A 310 25.86 13.10 14.36
C TYR A 310 27.28 13.50 14.06
N TYR A 311 28.11 13.55 15.09
CA TYR A 311 29.54 13.74 14.94
C TYR A 311 30.30 12.72 15.78
N PHE A 312 30.96 11.79 15.10
CA PHE A 312 31.85 10.79 15.69
C PHE A 312 33.28 11.35 15.73
N GLY A 313 33.78 11.54 16.95
CA GLY A 313 35.12 12.04 17.21
C GLY A 313 36.21 11.03 16.84
N LYS A 314 37.46 11.45 17.03
CA LYS A 314 38.61 10.58 16.82
C LYS A 314 38.56 9.40 17.81
N PRO A 315 38.72 8.14 17.35
CA PRO A 315 38.81 6.99 18.26
C PRO A 315 39.98 7.14 19.24
N ILE A 316 39.70 6.98 20.52
CA ILE A 316 40.69 7.02 21.60
C ILE A 316 41.16 5.59 21.88
N GLU A 317 42.46 5.37 21.70
CA GLU A 317 43.09 4.07 21.95
C GLU A 317 43.26 3.81 23.45
N THR A 318 42.80 2.65 23.90
CA THR A 318 43.01 2.15 25.27
C THR A 318 43.88 0.90 25.31
N GLU A 319 44.26 0.36 24.15
CA GLU A 319 45.17 -0.76 24.03
C GLU A 319 46.53 -0.42 24.67
N GLY A 320 47.10 -1.37 25.42
CA GLY A 320 48.34 -1.16 26.19
C GLY A 320 48.20 -0.30 27.45
N ARG A 321 47.07 0.42 27.66
CA ARG A 321 46.86 1.32 28.81
C ARG A 321 46.16 0.68 30.02
N LYS A 322 45.99 -0.64 30.02
CA LYS A 322 45.28 -1.37 31.08
C LYS A 322 45.87 -1.17 32.48
N LEU A 323 47.19 -1.18 32.62
CA LEU A 323 47.87 -0.99 33.91
C LEU A 323 47.80 0.48 34.37
N GLU A 324 47.90 1.41 33.42
CA GLU A 324 47.77 2.84 33.65
C GLU A 324 46.36 3.22 34.13
N LEU A 325 45.34 2.80 33.39
CA LEU A 325 43.92 3.11 33.67
C LEU A 325 43.32 2.23 34.78
N ARG A 326 44.13 1.41 35.46
CA ARG A 326 43.77 0.79 36.74
C ARG A 326 43.80 1.82 37.88
N ASP A 327 44.64 2.84 37.75
CA ASP A 327 44.65 3.99 38.64
C ASP A 327 43.33 4.77 38.47
N LYS A 328 42.68 5.07 39.60
CA LYS A 328 41.39 5.78 39.60
C LYS A 328 41.53 7.20 39.09
N ASP A 329 42.64 7.88 39.38
CA ASP A 329 42.83 9.29 39.04
C ASP A 329 43.08 9.43 37.53
N LYS A 330 43.90 8.54 36.95
CA LYS A 330 44.12 8.50 35.50
C LYS A 330 42.89 8.06 34.71
N ALA A 331 42.12 7.11 35.24
CA ALA A 331 40.84 6.75 34.63
C ALA A 331 39.83 7.91 34.69
N GLN A 332 39.87 8.71 35.77
CA GLN A 332 39.03 9.89 35.92
C GLN A 332 39.43 11.01 34.95
N GLU A 333 40.72 11.23 34.75
CA GLU A 333 41.24 12.20 33.78
C GLU A 333 40.74 11.90 32.36
N LEU A 334 40.91 10.65 31.90
CA LEU A 334 40.41 10.23 30.59
C LEU A 334 38.87 10.30 30.51
N TYR A 335 38.16 9.96 31.58
CA TYR A 335 36.70 10.10 31.64
C TYR A 335 36.26 11.55 31.44
N LEU A 336 36.93 12.51 32.09
CA LEU A 336 36.63 13.95 31.97
C LEU A 336 37.00 14.47 30.58
N GLU A 337 38.09 13.99 29.99
CA GLU A 337 38.47 14.28 28.60
C GLU A 337 37.39 13.85 27.62
N ILE A 338 36.89 12.61 27.74
CA ILE A 338 35.81 12.08 26.90
C ILE A 338 34.54 12.93 27.07
N LYS A 339 34.16 13.26 28.31
CA LYS A 339 33.00 14.10 28.60
C LYS A 339 33.13 15.47 27.92
N HIS A 340 34.30 16.10 28.04
CA HIS A 340 34.59 17.39 27.45
C HIS A 340 34.53 17.36 25.90
N GLU A 341 35.05 16.31 25.27
CA GLU A 341 34.95 16.14 23.82
C GLU A 341 33.49 15.97 23.36
N VAL A 342 32.65 15.23 24.10
CA VAL A 342 31.21 15.13 23.78
C VAL A 342 30.53 16.50 23.89
N GLU A 343 30.80 17.29 24.93
CA GLU A 343 30.26 18.66 25.08
C GLU A 343 30.68 19.57 23.92
N LYS A 344 31.95 19.49 23.51
CA LYS A 344 32.49 20.21 22.35
C LYS A 344 31.80 19.79 21.05
N TYR A 345 31.52 18.50 20.86
CA TYR A 345 30.82 18.01 19.67
C TYR A 345 29.36 18.47 19.64
N LEU A 346 28.66 18.48 20.78
CA LEU A 346 27.32 19.05 20.89
C LEU A 346 27.34 20.54 20.53
N ALA A 347 28.28 21.31 21.05
CA ALA A 347 28.41 22.75 20.73
C ALA A 347 28.68 22.97 19.23
N PHE A 348 29.62 22.24 18.65
CA PHE A 348 29.93 22.27 17.21
C PHE A 348 28.71 21.94 16.36
N LEU A 349 27.99 20.88 16.69
CA LEU A 349 26.81 20.45 15.96
C LEU A 349 25.66 21.45 16.08
N LYS A 350 25.45 22.08 17.26
CA LYS A 350 24.45 23.14 17.43
C LYS A 350 24.77 24.33 16.52
N GLU A 351 26.02 24.77 16.46
CA GLU A 351 26.44 25.86 15.57
C GLU A 351 26.21 25.49 14.08
N LYS A 352 26.68 24.31 13.66
CA LYS A 352 26.53 23.87 12.26
C LYS A 352 25.07 23.68 11.86
N ARG A 353 24.24 23.19 12.77
CA ARG A 353 22.80 23.02 12.57
C ARG A 353 22.08 24.34 12.34
N GLU A 354 22.43 25.40 13.06
CA GLU A 354 21.84 26.73 12.82
C GLU A 354 22.21 27.28 11.43
N SER A 355 23.36 26.88 10.90
CA SER A 355 23.79 27.25 9.55
C SER A 355 23.28 26.34 8.42
N ASP A 356 22.57 25.23 8.71
CA ASP A 356 22.07 24.31 7.68
C ASP A 356 20.76 24.84 7.07
N PRO A 357 20.77 25.34 5.81
CA PRO A 357 19.54 25.81 5.15
C PRO A 357 18.54 24.68 4.91
N TYR A 358 18.97 23.42 5.01
CA TYR A 358 18.17 22.22 4.82
C TYR A 358 17.82 21.54 6.15
N ARG A 359 17.89 22.24 7.29
CA ARG A 359 17.48 21.72 8.60
C ARG A 359 16.01 21.33 8.65
N ASN A 360 15.15 22.08 7.95
CA ASN A 360 13.71 21.83 7.88
C ASN A 360 13.38 20.82 6.75
N ILE A 361 12.51 19.85 7.03
CA ILE A 361 12.00 18.90 6.01
C ILE A 361 11.39 19.62 4.81
N VAL A 362 10.73 20.77 5.02
CA VAL A 362 10.18 21.61 3.97
C VAL A 362 11.30 22.19 3.09
N ALA A 363 12.39 22.68 3.69
CA ALA A 363 13.53 23.18 2.92
C ALA A 363 14.28 22.06 2.18
N ARG A 364 14.26 20.82 2.69
CA ARG A 364 14.80 19.64 2.00
C ARG A 364 13.93 19.18 0.85
N LEU A 365 12.62 19.12 1.04
CA LEU A 365 11.68 18.78 -0.01
C LEU A 365 11.66 19.89 -1.08
N ALA A 366 11.73 21.15 -0.66
CA ALA A 366 11.94 22.27 -1.56
C ALA A 366 13.29 22.14 -2.27
N TYR A 367 14.40 21.89 -1.58
CA TYR A 367 15.69 21.68 -2.21
C TYR A 367 15.69 20.48 -3.16
N GLN A 368 15.12 19.33 -2.81
CA GLN A 368 15.00 18.20 -3.73
C GLN A 368 14.14 18.57 -4.95
N ALA A 369 13.07 19.34 -4.76
CA ALA A 369 12.28 19.89 -5.86
C ALA A 369 13.01 21.01 -6.66
N MET A 370 13.96 21.72 -6.06
CA MET A 370 14.72 22.84 -6.64
C MET A 370 16.06 22.42 -7.25
N ASN A 371 16.64 21.32 -6.79
CA ASN A 371 17.97 20.83 -7.11
C ASN A 371 17.96 19.75 -8.21
N ASP A 372 16.76 19.39 -8.69
CA ASP A 372 16.51 19.18 -10.12
C ASP A 372 16.57 20.54 -10.88
N GLY A 373 17.71 21.22 -10.76
CA GLY A 373 18.13 22.40 -11.54
C GLY A 373 17.33 23.70 -11.39
N GLY A 374 17.81 24.61 -10.54
CA GLY A 374 17.75 26.07 -10.74
C GLY A 374 16.39 26.76 -10.62
N ASP A 375 15.94 27.06 -9.39
CA ASP A 375 14.56 27.54 -9.15
C ASP A 375 14.34 29.07 -9.30
N GLY A 376 14.71 29.57 -10.48
CA GLY A 376 14.30 30.88 -11.01
C GLY A 376 13.95 30.84 -12.52
N GLY A 377 13.91 29.65 -13.12
CA GLY A 377 13.66 29.46 -14.54
C GLY A 377 12.18 29.39 -14.93
N PRO A 378 11.86 29.33 -16.24
CA PRO A 378 10.51 29.09 -16.72
C PRO A 378 10.04 27.65 -16.41
N PRO A 379 8.72 27.37 -16.51
CA PRO A 379 8.20 26.01 -16.40
C PRO A 379 8.88 25.07 -17.40
N ARG A 380 9.18 23.84 -16.97
CA ARG A 380 9.99 22.87 -17.73
C ARG A 380 9.51 21.44 -17.54
N TRP A 381 9.79 20.60 -18.52
CA TRP A 381 9.55 19.15 -18.46
C TRP A 381 10.78 18.45 -17.89
N PHE A 382 10.57 17.43 -17.06
CA PHE A 382 11.61 16.50 -16.63
C PHE A 382 11.09 15.07 -16.68
N SER A 383 11.99 14.09 -16.83
CA SER A 383 11.65 12.68 -16.70
C SER A 383 12.15 12.16 -15.35
N PRO A 384 11.31 11.51 -14.53
CA PRO A 384 11.75 10.98 -13.24
C PRO A 384 12.82 9.90 -13.39
N LEU A 385 13.82 9.91 -12.50
CA LEU A 385 14.93 8.95 -12.52
C LEU A 385 14.47 7.53 -12.13
N GLU A 386 13.38 7.42 -11.36
CA GLU A 386 12.85 6.17 -10.86
C GLU A 386 12.11 5.33 -11.92
N CYS A 387 11.91 5.86 -13.13
CA CYS A 387 11.08 5.23 -14.17
C CYS A 387 11.70 4.02 -14.90
N GLY A 388 12.93 3.61 -14.57
CA GLY A 388 13.53 2.36 -15.09
C GLY A 388 13.69 2.30 -16.62
N SER A 389 13.93 1.10 -17.16
CA SER A 389 14.10 0.86 -18.60
C SER A 389 12.76 0.84 -19.33
N ARG A 390 12.66 1.64 -20.40
CA ARG A 390 11.47 1.82 -21.25
C ARG A 390 11.13 0.54 -22.03
N SER A 391 9.84 0.23 -22.20
CA SER A 391 9.40 -0.78 -23.19
C SER A 391 9.23 -0.13 -24.57
N ASP A 392 9.58 -0.88 -25.63
CA ASP A 392 9.49 -0.39 -27.01
C ASP A 392 8.06 0.03 -27.35
N ASN A 393 7.90 1.18 -28.00
CA ASN A 393 6.61 1.79 -28.38
C ASN A 393 5.69 2.18 -27.21
N SER A 394 6.23 2.46 -26.02
CA SER A 394 5.46 3.03 -24.92
C SER A 394 4.78 4.36 -25.32
N PRO A 395 3.49 4.56 -25.02
CA PRO A 395 2.83 5.85 -25.19
C PRO A 395 3.43 6.91 -24.25
N LEU A 396 3.34 8.17 -24.66
CA LEU A 396 3.83 9.30 -23.87
C LEU A 396 2.80 9.68 -22.81
N LEU A 397 3.24 9.85 -21.58
CA LEU A 397 2.47 10.35 -20.44
C LEU A 397 3.07 11.69 -20.00
N LEU A 398 2.27 12.75 -20.14
CA LEU A 398 2.57 14.08 -19.65
C LEU A 398 1.81 14.32 -18.35
N PHE A 399 2.53 14.39 -17.23
CA PHE A 399 1.96 14.72 -15.94
C PHE A 399 1.91 16.23 -15.71
N LEU A 400 0.75 16.71 -15.30
CA LEU A 400 0.44 18.12 -15.06
C LEU A 400 0.12 18.30 -13.57
N PRO A 401 0.95 19.03 -12.81
CA PRO A 401 0.84 19.12 -11.36
C PRO A 401 -0.34 19.99 -10.90
N GLY A 402 -0.66 19.87 -9.61
CA GLY A 402 -1.58 20.74 -8.91
C GLY A 402 -1.01 22.15 -8.67
N ILE A 403 -1.57 22.83 -7.66
CA ILE A 403 -1.15 24.20 -7.30
C ILE A 403 0.28 24.26 -6.73
N ASP A 404 0.81 23.12 -6.27
CA ASP A 404 2.18 22.97 -5.76
C ASP A 404 3.22 23.21 -6.86
N GLY A 405 2.92 22.83 -8.11
CA GLY A 405 3.79 22.99 -9.27
C GLY A 405 5.01 22.08 -9.27
N THR A 406 5.14 21.14 -8.33
CA THR A 406 6.40 20.36 -8.17
C THR A 406 6.66 19.40 -9.32
N GLY A 407 5.59 18.83 -9.89
CA GLY A 407 5.67 17.72 -10.84
C GLY A 407 5.89 16.35 -10.17
N LEU A 408 5.87 16.28 -8.84
CA LEU A 408 6.15 15.07 -8.05
C LEU A 408 4.89 14.34 -7.54
N GLY A 409 3.69 14.77 -7.97
CA GLY A 409 2.43 14.15 -7.56
C GLY A 409 2.26 12.67 -7.95
N LEU A 410 3.08 12.16 -8.89
CA LEU A 410 3.12 10.73 -9.25
C LEU A 410 4.29 9.96 -8.62
N SER A 411 5.03 10.55 -7.68
CA SER A 411 6.29 9.98 -7.17
C SER A 411 6.17 8.56 -6.60
N THR A 412 5.08 8.25 -5.90
CA THR A 412 4.79 6.90 -5.38
C THR A 412 4.49 5.88 -6.48
N GLN A 413 4.20 6.33 -7.70
CA GLN A 413 3.73 5.53 -8.84
C GLN A 413 4.71 5.50 -10.02
N HIS A 414 5.80 6.27 -9.99
CA HIS A 414 6.76 6.37 -11.10
C HIS A 414 7.32 5.02 -11.56
N ASN A 415 7.57 4.09 -10.62
CA ASN A 415 8.11 2.76 -10.94
C ASN A 415 7.10 1.89 -11.71
N SER A 416 5.83 1.87 -11.28
CA SER A 416 4.80 1.07 -11.94
C SER A 416 4.40 1.68 -13.30
N LEU A 417 4.21 3.00 -13.36
CA LEU A 417 3.87 3.71 -14.59
C LEU A 417 5.01 3.69 -15.61
N GLY A 418 6.26 3.81 -15.17
CA GLY A 418 7.45 3.85 -16.05
C GLY A 418 7.68 2.56 -16.84
N LYS A 419 7.08 1.44 -16.40
CA LYS A 419 7.10 0.16 -17.14
C LYS A 419 6.27 0.20 -18.42
N ILE A 420 5.23 1.05 -18.46
CA ILE A 420 4.22 1.04 -19.54
C ILE A 420 4.07 2.39 -20.27
N PHE A 421 4.65 3.47 -19.73
CA PHE A 421 4.63 4.82 -20.29
C PHE A 421 6.03 5.43 -20.36
N ASP A 422 6.24 6.33 -21.32
CA ASP A 422 7.31 7.34 -21.27
C ASP A 422 6.79 8.55 -20.47
N ILE A 423 7.36 8.85 -19.31
CA ILE A 423 6.79 9.81 -18.34
C ILE A 423 7.57 11.10 -18.32
N TRP A 424 6.89 12.20 -18.62
CA TRP A 424 7.40 13.56 -18.50
C TRP A 424 6.51 14.34 -17.53
N CYS A 425 7.11 14.88 -16.48
CA CYS A 425 6.42 15.67 -15.46
C CYS A 425 6.67 17.16 -15.71
N LEU A 426 5.60 17.96 -15.70
CA LEU A 426 5.72 19.41 -15.76
C LEU A 426 6.08 19.95 -14.38
N HIS A 427 7.19 20.67 -14.30
CA HIS A 427 7.59 21.43 -13.12
C HIS A 427 7.32 22.92 -13.37
N ILE A 428 6.62 23.55 -12.43
CA ILE A 428 6.28 24.98 -12.39
C ILE A 428 6.93 25.58 -11.14
N PRO A 429 8.09 26.25 -11.30
CA PRO A 429 8.83 26.89 -10.21
C PRO A 429 7.96 27.74 -9.29
N VAL A 430 8.28 27.77 -7.99
CA VAL A 430 7.46 28.48 -6.98
C VAL A 430 7.36 29.98 -7.27
N LYS A 431 8.45 30.58 -7.77
CA LYS A 431 8.51 32.00 -8.12
C LYS A 431 8.01 32.30 -9.53
N ASP A 432 7.74 31.29 -10.35
CA ASP A 432 7.21 31.51 -11.69
C ASP A 432 5.82 32.17 -11.64
N ARG A 433 5.60 33.07 -12.58
CA ARG A 433 4.35 33.82 -12.75
C ARG A 433 3.78 33.62 -14.16
N THR A 434 4.14 32.53 -14.82
CA THR A 434 3.52 32.17 -16.10
C THR A 434 2.01 32.05 -15.89
N SER A 435 1.25 32.81 -16.68
CA SER A 435 -0.21 32.76 -16.63
C SER A 435 -0.73 31.37 -17.00
N PHE A 436 -1.97 31.04 -16.59
CA PHE A 436 -2.61 29.79 -16.98
C PHE A 436 -2.59 29.58 -18.51
N LEU A 437 -2.88 30.62 -19.30
CA LEU A 437 -2.82 30.54 -20.76
C LEU A 437 -1.38 30.33 -21.29
N GLY A 438 -0.39 30.85 -20.58
CA GLY A 438 1.02 30.57 -20.86
C GLY A 438 1.35 29.09 -20.69
N LEU A 439 0.89 28.48 -19.59
CA LEU A 439 1.04 27.03 -19.34
C LEU A 439 0.30 26.21 -20.40
N VAL A 440 -0.93 26.60 -20.77
CA VAL A 440 -1.69 25.96 -21.86
C VAL A 440 -0.90 25.97 -23.16
N LYS A 441 -0.31 27.11 -23.55
CA LYS A 441 0.51 27.23 -24.76
C LYS A 441 1.77 26.39 -24.70
N LEU A 442 2.41 26.30 -23.52
CA LEU A 442 3.60 25.48 -23.32
C LEU A 442 3.29 24.00 -23.51
N THR A 443 2.26 23.49 -22.83
CA THR A 443 1.83 22.09 -22.95
C THR A 443 1.33 21.78 -24.37
N GLU A 444 0.57 22.69 -24.99
CA GLU A 444 0.11 22.58 -26.38
C GLU A 444 1.27 22.47 -27.38
N ARG A 445 2.36 23.22 -27.19
CA ARG A 445 3.56 23.10 -28.05
C ARG A 445 4.18 21.71 -27.95
N THR A 446 4.33 21.18 -26.73
CA THR A 446 4.85 19.82 -26.51
C THR A 446 3.95 18.79 -27.15
N VAL A 447 2.63 18.85 -26.89
CA VAL A 447 1.64 17.94 -27.47
C VAL A 447 1.69 17.95 -29.00
N ARG A 448 1.73 19.13 -29.63
CA ARG A 448 1.80 19.25 -31.09
C ARG A 448 3.11 18.74 -31.67
N SER A 449 4.23 19.01 -31.01
CA SER A 449 5.55 18.51 -31.43
C SER A 449 5.59 16.99 -31.40
N GLU A 450 5.17 16.39 -30.27
CA GLU A 450 5.17 14.93 -30.09
C GLU A 450 4.18 14.24 -31.03
N SER A 451 3.00 14.84 -31.23
CA SER A 451 2.02 14.32 -32.19
C SER A 451 2.50 14.41 -33.64
N TYR A 452 3.29 15.43 -33.99
CA TYR A 452 3.87 15.55 -35.33
C TYR A 452 4.98 14.50 -35.56
N GLN A 453 5.83 14.28 -34.56
CA GLN A 453 6.91 13.29 -34.64
C GLN A 453 6.39 11.85 -34.62
N PHE A 454 5.34 11.59 -33.83
CA PHE A 454 4.76 10.26 -33.64
C PHE A 454 3.24 10.27 -33.84
N PRO A 455 2.73 10.43 -35.08
CA PRO A 455 1.31 10.66 -35.35
C PRO A 455 0.37 9.51 -34.99
N ASN A 456 0.90 8.29 -34.85
CA ASN A 456 0.14 7.09 -34.48
C ASN A 456 0.24 6.74 -32.98
N ARG A 457 1.04 7.49 -32.21
CA ARG A 457 1.26 7.26 -30.77
C ARG A 457 0.33 8.18 -29.96
N PRO A 458 -0.55 7.64 -29.09
CA PRO A 458 -1.40 8.45 -28.24
C PRO A 458 -0.59 9.17 -27.16
N ILE A 459 -1.08 10.34 -26.76
CA ILE A 459 -0.48 11.14 -25.68
C ILE A 459 -1.48 11.18 -24.51
N TYR A 460 -1.02 10.74 -23.35
CA TYR A 460 -1.77 10.73 -22.09
C TYR A 460 -1.49 12.03 -21.35
N LEU A 461 -2.52 12.80 -21.05
CA LEU A 461 -2.42 13.95 -20.15
C LEU A 461 -3.00 13.55 -18.79
N VAL A 462 -2.11 13.41 -17.80
CA VAL A 462 -2.49 13.08 -16.43
C VAL A 462 -2.43 14.35 -15.60
N GLY A 463 -3.58 14.82 -15.11
CA GLY A 463 -3.68 16.09 -14.39
C GLY A 463 -4.28 15.92 -13.01
N GLU A 464 -3.67 16.56 -12.01
CA GLU A 464 -4.23 16.68 -10.66
C GLU A 464 -4.69 18.11 -10.40
N SER A 465 -5.91 18.32 -9.91
CA SER A 465 -6.38 19.65 -9.46
C SER A 465 -6.26 20.73 -10.55
N LEU A 466 -5.34 21.71 -10.39
CA LEU A 466 -5.00 22.70 -11.43
C LEU A 466 -4.56 22.05 -12.75
N GLY A 467 -3.75 21.00 -12.67
CA GLY A 467 -3.25 20.25 -13.82
C GLY A 467 -4.36 19.58 -14.61
N ALA A 468 -5.46 19.18 -13.96
CA ALA A 468 -6.64 18.66 -14.65
C ALA A 468 -7.36 19.75 -15.48
N CYS A 469 -7.45 20.99 -14.98
CA CYS A 469 -7.92 22.12 -15.77
C CYS A 469 -7.01 22.38 -16.98
N LEU A 470 -5.70 22.32 -16.78
CA LEU A 470 -4.72 22.47 -17.86
C LEU A 470 -4.86 21.38 -18.94
N ALA A 471 -5.02 20.12 -18.54
CA ALA A 471 -5.24 18.99 -19.44
C ALA A 471 -6.49 19.20 -20.32
N LEU A 472 -7.62 19.56 -19.69
CA LEU A 472 -8.88 19.83 -20.38
C LEU A 472 -8.77 21.03 -21.34
N ALA A 473 -8.10 22.10 -20.93
CA ALA A 473 -7.89 23.29 -21.76
C ALA A 473 -7.01 23.00 -22.99
N VAL A 474 -5.95 22.18 -22.84
CA VAL A 474 -5.09 21.75 -23.95
C VAL A 474 -5.86 20.85 -24.90
N ALA A 475 -6.63 19.90 -24.38
CA ALA A 475 -7.46 19.00 -25.18
C ALA A 475 -8.52 19.75 -25.99
N ALA A 476 -9.20 20.72 -25.37
CA ALA A 476 -10.19 21.57 -26.05
C ALA A 476 -9.60 22.35 -27.24
N ARG A 477 -8.32 22.71 -27.19
CA ARG A 477 -7.62 23.47 -28.24
C ARG A 477 -7.04 22.58 -29.34
N ASN A 478 -6.87 21.29 -29.08
CA ASN A 478 -6.25 20.32 -29.98
C ASN A 478 -7.19 19.13 -30.24
N PRO A 479 -8.39 19.36 -30.78
CA PRO A 479 -9.40 18.31 -30.95
C PRO A 479 -9.00 17.21 -31.94
N ASP A 480 -8.04 17.48 -32.83
CA ASP A 480 -7.57 16.55 -33.86
C ASP A 480 -6.36 15.70 -33.40
N VAL A 481 -5.75 16.05 -32.24
CA VAL A 481 -4.64 15.29 -31.67
C VAL A 481 -5.19 14.13 -30.85
N ASP A 482 -4.54 12.97 -30.96
CA ASP A 482 -4.96 11.75 -30.28
C ASP A 482 -4.58 11.75 -28.78
N LEU A 483 -5.42 12.41 -27.99
CA LEU A 483 -5.24 12.57 -26.54
C LEU A 483 -6.08 11.58 -25.74
N VAL A 484 -5.55 11.19 -24.57
CA VAL A 484 -6.28 10.49 -23.49
C VAL A 484 -6.09 11.28 -22.20
N LEU A 485 -7.19 11.59 -21.50
CA LEU A 485 -7.14 12.34 -20.25
C LEU A 485 -7.34 11.42 -19.05
N VAL A 486 -6.52 11.60 -18.02
CA VAL A 486 -6.70 11.01 -16.69
C VAL A 486 -6.64 12.14 -15.67
N LEU A 487 -7.76 12.44 -15.03
CA LEU A 487 -7.95 13.66 -14.25
C LEU A 487 -8.28 13.30 -12.81
N ALA A 488 -7.42 13.63 -11.86
CA ALA A 488 -7.68 13.50 -10.43
C ALA A 488 -8.18 14.82 -9.85
N ASN A 489 -9.30 14.75 -9.12
CA ASN A 489 -9.91 15.87 -8.39
C ASN A 489 -9.90 17.20 -9.16
N PRO A 490 -10.56 17.28 -10.34
CA PRO A 490 -10.42 18.44 -11.23
C PRO A 490 -10.87 19.75 -10.57
N ALA A 491 -10.04 20.79 -10.63
CA ALA A 491 -10.37 22.10 -10.07
C ALA A 491 -11.37 22.92 -10.91
N THR A 492 -12.07 22.29 -11.85
CA THR A 492 -13.15 22.91 -12.63
C THR A 492 -14.33 23.31 -11.75
N SER A 493 -14.47 22.77 -10.55
CA SER A 493 -15.44 23.20 -9.53
C SER A 493 -14.94 24.29 -8.56
N PHE A 494 -13.81 24.95 -8.84
CA PHE A 494 -13.19 25.91 -7.90
C PHE A 494 -14.14 27.00 -7.38
N GLU A 495 -15.13 27.45 -8.16
CA GLU A 495 -16.13 28.43 -7.69
C GLU A 495 -16.94 27.96 -6.47
N LYS A 496 -17.09 26.64 -6.30
CA LYS A 496 -17.78 26.00 -5.17
C LYS A 496 -16.79 25.47 -4.11
N SER A 497 -15.49 25.74 -4.27
CA SER A 497 -14.44 25.26 -3.38
C SER A 497 -14.45 26.02 -2.06
N ARG A 498 -14.06 25.33 -0.99
CA ARG A 498 -13.75 25.95 0.30
C ARG A 498 -12.55 26.90 0.24
N LEU A 499 -11.72 26.84 -0.81
CA LEU A 499 -10.58 27.72 -1.02
C LEU A 499 -10.96 29.08 -1.62
N GLN A 500 -12.14 29.22 -2.21
CA GLN A 500 -12.55 30.47 -2.87
C GLN A 500 -12.57 31.68 -1.91
N PRO A 501 -13.08 31.57 -0.66
CA PRO A 501 -13.11 32.68 0.29
C PRO A 501 -11.73 33.15 0.76
N LEU A 502 -10.66 32.38 0.51
CA LEU A 502 -9.30 32.76 0.90
C LEU A 502 -8.75 33.91 0.03
N ILE A 503 -9.20 34.05 -1.21
CA ILE A 503 -8.70 35.10 -2.12
C ILE A 503 -8.90 36.51 -1.52
N PRO A 504 -10.12 36.95 -1.17
CA PRO A 504 -10.31 38.28 -0.57
C PRO A 504 -9.63 38.43 0.79
N LEU A 505 -9.53 37.36 1.58
CA LEU A 505 -8.85 37.38 2.88
C LEU A 505 -7.33 37.60 2.73
N LEU A 506 -6.71 36.90 1.77
CA LEU A 506 -5.31 37.04 1.41
C LEU A 506 -5.02 38.36 0.68
N GLU A 507 -6.00 39.12 0.22
CA GLU A 507 -5.79 40.46 -0.34
C GLU A 507 -5.75 41.53 0.76
N VAL A 508 -6.48 41.34 1.86
CA VAL A 508 -6.68 42.34 2.93
C VAL A 508 -5.65 42.25 4.08
N LEU A 509 -5.04 41.09 4.32
CA LEU A 509 -4.11 40.89 5.46
C LEU A 509 -2.79 41.67 5.31
N PRO A 510 -2.32 42.43 6.33
CA PRO A 510 -1.08 43.21 6.28
C PRO A 510 0.21 42.36 6.30
N PHE A 511 1.28 42.90 5.68
CA PHE A 511 2.56 42.22 5.36
C PHE A 511 3.34 41.56 6.52
N GLN A 512 3.01 41.85 7.78
CA GLN A 512 3.87 41.50 8.91
C GLN A 512 3.61 40.10 9.50
N HIS A 513 2.62 39.34 9.02
CA HIS A 513 2.18 38.09 9.69
C HIS A 513 2.12 36.89 8.71
N GLN A 514 3.29 36.34 8.33
CA GLN A 514 3.35 35.08 7.56
C GLN A 514 2.76 33.87 8.33
N LEU A 515 2.71 33.95 9.66
CA LEU A 515 2.19 32.91 10.56
C LEU A 515 0.65 32.72 10.49
N THR A 516 -0.10 33.62 9.85
CA THR A 516 -1.59 33.57 9.86
C THR A 516 -2.18 32.67 8.76
N VAL A 517 -1.45 32.43 7.67
CA VAL A 517 -1.94 31.66 6.51
C VAL A 517 -2.12 30.16 6.83
N PRO A 518 -1.17 29.46 7.49
CA PRO A 518 -1.35 28.08 7.92
C PRO A 518 -2.52 27.92 8.90
N TYR A 519 -2.67 28.88 9.82
CA TYR A 519 -3.75 28.92 10.80
C TYR A 519 -5.14 29.06 10.14
N ILE A 520 -5.28 29.94 9.15
CA ILE A 520 -6.53 30.12 8.40
C ILE A 520 -6.88 28.87 7.58
N LEU A 521 -5.90 28.25 6.90
CA LEU A 521 -6.09 26.99 6.17
C LEU A 521 -6.52 25.84 7.11
N SER A 522 -5.97 25.79 8.33
CA SER A 522 -6.33 24.80 9.37
C SER A 522 -7.71 25.01 10.02
N LEU A 523 -8.28 26.21 9.91
CA LEU A 523 -9.63 26.54 10.39
C LEU A 523 -10.72 26.16 9.38
N MET A 524 -10.41 26.20 8.08
CA MET A 524 -11.36 25.94 6.99
C MET A 524 -11.55 24.45 6.67
N THR A 525 -10.63 23.59 7.13
CA THR A 525 -10.77 22.12 7.11
C THR A 525 -11.79 21.62 8.14
N GLY A 526 -12.21 22.46 9.10
CA GLY A 526 -13.33 22.20 10.02
C GLY A 526 -13.05 21.21 11.15
N ASP A 527 -11.89 20.53 11.14
CA ASP A 527 -11.59 19.44 12.08
C ASP A 527 -11.11 19.93 13.46
N SER A 528 -10.53 21.14 13.55
CA SER A 528 -9.97 21.67 14.81
C SER A 528 -11.04 22.12 15.82
N LEU A 529 -12.10 22.80 15.36
CA LEU A 529 -13.19 23.24 16.24
C LEU A 529 -14.15 22.09 16.60
N ARG A 530 -14.35 21.15 15.67
CA ARG A 530 -15.22 19.98 15.87
C ARG A 530 -14.57 18.94 16.78
N MET A 531 -13.26 18.73 16.70
CA MET A 531 -12.50 17.99 17.74
C MET A 531 -12.55 18.69 19.10
N ALA A 532 -12.40 20.02 19.16
CA ALA A 532 -12.45 20.74 20.43
C ALA A 532 -13.85 20.66 21.08
N MET A 533 -14.91 20.68 20.27
CA MET A 533 -16.30 20.51 20.75
C MET A 533 -16.65 19.05 21.03
N ASP A 534 -16.22 18.08 20.23
CA ASP A 534 -16.43 16.64 20.49
C ASP A 534 -15.64 16.17 21.72
N ASN A 535 -14.46 16.75 21.99
CA ASN A 535 -13.69 16.51 23.21
C ASN A 535 -14.29 17.21 24.44
N ALA A 536 -15.05 18.30 24.26
CA ALA A 536 -15.77 18.96 25.34
C ALA A 536 -17.13 18.31 25.65
N VAL A 537 -17.77 17.67 24.66
CA VAL A 537 -19.08 17.02 24.78
C VAL A 537 -18.98 15.53 25.12
N LYS A 538 -17.86 14.85 24.80
CA LYS A 538 -17.60 13.46 25.21
C LYS A 538 -16.57 13.39 26.33
N GLY A 539 -17.03 13.68 27.55
CA GLY A 539 -16.37 13.17 28.75
C GLY A 539 -16.42 11.63 28.75
N PHE A 540 -15.24 11.01 28.89
CA PHE A 540 -14.98 9.58 29.10
C PHE A 540 -15.33 8.59 27.96
N ALA A 541 -14.30 8.19 27.21
CA ALA A 541 -13.96 6.81 26.80
C ALA A 541 -13.02 6.86 25.58
N LEU A 542 -11.71 6.76 25.80
CA LEU A 542 -10.72 6.82 24.72
C LEU A 542 -9.65 5.73 24.89
N GLU A 543 -9.95 4.49 24.48
CA GLU A 543 -8.92 3.43 24.42
C GLU A 543 -9.00 2.45 23.24
N GLN A 544 -9.86 2.64 22.21
CA GLN A 544 -9.95 1.64 21.12
C GLN A 544 -10.02 2.15 19.66
N THR A 545 -9.60 3.38 19.33
CA THR A 545 -9.64 3.80 17.91
C THR A 545 -8.47 4.72 17.49
N ILE A 546 -7.24 4.19 17.44
CA ILE A 546 -6.08 4.97 16.94
C ILE A 546 -5.33 4.28 15.77
N GLY A 547 -5.78 3.12 15.30
CA GLY A 547 -5.04 2.36 14.27
C GLY A 547 -5.23 2.79 12.80
N GLY A 548 -6.35 3.42 12.42
CA GLY A 548 -6.69 3.61 10.99
C GLY A 548 -7.16 5.01 10.59
N LEU A 549 -7.17 5.98 11.50
CA LEU A 549 -7.69 7.33 11.24
C LEU A 549 -6.62 8.43 11.36
N SER A 550 -5.38 8.10 11.73
CA SER A 550 -4.34 9.09 12.00
C SER A 550 -3.39 9.34 10.83
N GLN A 551 -3.07 8.34 10.00
CA GLN A 551 -2.06 8.52 8.94
C GLN A 551 -2.57 9.36 7.75
N ASP A 552 -3.81 9.17 7.31
CA ASP A 552 -4.38 9.93 6.19
C ASP A 552 -4.79 11.36 6.60
N LEU A 553 -5.27 11.55 7.84
CA LEU A 553 -5.54 12.88 8.40
C LEU A 553 -4.26 13.66 8.71
N VAL A 554 -3.19 12.97 9.13
CA VAL A 554 -1.86 13.58 9.28
C VAL A 554 -1.30 13.94 7.90
N ALA A 555 -1.37 13.07 6.89
CA ALA A 555 -0.90 13.40 5.54
C ALA A 555 -1.63 14.60 4.91
N MET A 556 -2.96 14.70 5.06
CA MET A 556 -3.76 15.80 4.52
C MET A 556 -3.58 17.13 5.25
N SER A 557 -3.58 17.12 6.58
CA SER A 557 -3.30 18.35 7.38
C SER A 557 -1.86 18.81 7.23
N SER A 558 -0.92 17.89 7.02
CA SER A 558 0.50 18.16 6.79
C SER A 558 0.76 18.82 5.44
N TYR A 559 0.08 18.40 4.36
CA TYR A 559 0.32 18.96 3.03
C TYR A 559 -0.29 20.37 2.85
N LEU A 560 -1.45 20.65 3.47
CA LEU A 560 -2.05 21.99 3.45
C LEU A 560 -1.29 23.01 4.31
N ASN A 561 -0.78 22.58 5.46
CA ASN A 561 0.20 23.37 6.21
C ASN A 561 1.53 23.49 5.45
N ALA A 562 1.95 22.47 4.71
CA ALA A 562 3.14 22.54 3.85
C ALA A 562 2.96 23.55 2.72
N LEU A 563 1.83 23.58 1.99
CA LEU A 563 1.55 24.59 0.97
C LEU A 563 1.56 26.02 1.54
N ALA A 564 1.06 26.22 2.76
CA ALA A 564 1.09 27.50 3.46
C ALA A 564 2.50 27.93 3.91
N ASN A 565 3.41 26.98 4.15
CA ASN A 565 4.80 27.21 4.53
C ASN A 565 5.77 27.25 3.32
N ILE A 566 5.40 26.63 2.19
CA ILE A 566 6.16 26.53 0.93
C ILE A 566 5.88 27.72 0.01
N LEU A 567 4.62 28.16 -0.07
CA LEU A 567 4.21 29.26 -0.94
C LEU A 567 4.12 30.54 -0.11
N PRO A 568 4.97 31.55 -0.35
CA PRO A 568 4.76 32.89 0.18
C PRO A 568 3.32 33.35 -0.08
N ARG A 569 2.75 34.18 0.80
CA ARG A 569 1.37 34.71 0.67
C ARG A 569 1.07 35.19 -0.75
N GLU A 570 2.00 35.92 -1.37
CA GLU A 570 1.87 36.45 -2.73
C GLU A 570 1.82 35.33 -3.77
N THR A 571 2.61 34.27 -3.58
CA THR A 571 2.60 33.09 -4.45
C THR A 571 1.31 32.29 -4.27
N LEU A 572 0.84 32.09 -3.04
CA LEU A 572 -0.41 31.39 -2.78
C LEU A 572 -1.60 32.15 -3.38
N LEU A 573 -1.67 33.46 -3.17
CA LEU A 573 -2.68 34.32 -3.79
C LEU A 573 -2.63 34.21 -5.31
N TRP A 574 -1.43 34.29 -5.91
CA TRP A 574 -1.24 34.11 -7.35
C TRP A 574 -1.74 32.75 -7.85
N LYS A 575 -1.41 31.65 -7.14
CA LYS A 575 -1.86 30.29 -7.51
C LYS A 575 -3.38 30.12 -7.38
N LEU A 576 -4.01 30.71 -6.36
CA LEU A 576 -5.47 30.71 -6.21
C LEU A 576 -6.17 31.53 -7.30
N GLN A 577 -5.63 32.71 -7.65
CA GLN A 577 -6.12 33.50 -8.78
C GLN A 577 -5.93 32.76 -10.12
N MET A 578 -4.82 32.05 -10.28
CA MET A 578 -4.58 31.16 -11.41
C MET A 578 -5.62 30.03 -11.46
N LEU A 579 -5.94 29.40 -10.32
CA LEU A 579 -6.94 28.33 -10.22
C LEU A 579 -8.35 28.83 -10.59
N LYS A 580 -8.72 30.03 -10.12
CA LYS A 580 -9.95 30.72 -10.52
C LYS A 580 -10.01 30.94 -12.04
N THR A 581 -8.93 31.46 -12.61
CA THR A 581 -8.82 31.70 -14.06
C THR A 581 -8.87 30.38 -14.84
N ALA A 582 -8.17 29.35 -14.36
CA ALA A 582 -8.12 28.03 -14.96
C ALA A 582 -9.50 27.36 -14.98
N SER A 583 -10.21 27.40 -13.85
CA SER A 583 -11.57 26.88 -13.72
C SER A 583 -12.53 27.54 -14.70
N ALA A 584 -12.58 28.88 -14.72
CA ALA A 584 -13.45 29.63 -15.64
C ALA A 584 -13.10 29.39 -17.12
N TYR A 585 -11.81 29.45 -17.46
CA TYR A 585 -11.34 29.23 -18.83
C TYR A 585 -11.69 27.83 -19.33
N THR A 586 -11.52 26.81 -18.50
CA THR A 586 -11.78 25.41 -18.83
C THR A 586 -13.27 25.14 -18.95
N ASN A 587 -14.09 25.61 -18.00
CA ASN A 587 -15.54 25.44 -18.03
C ASN A 587 -16.17 25.98 -19.31
N SER A 588 -15.72 27.15 -19.78
CA SER A 588 -16.22 27.74 -21.04
C SER A 588 -15.91 26.91 -22.30
N ARG A 589 -15.05 25.88 -22.21
CA ARG A 589 -14.54 25.09 -23.35
C ARG A 589 -14.73 23.58 -23.22
N LEU A 590 -15.40 23.09 -22.17
CA LEU A 590 -15.63 21.65 -21.98
C LEU A 590 -16.32 21.00 -23.20
N HIS A 591 -17.21 21.73 -23.88
CA HIS A 591 -17.89 21.27 -25.10
C HIS A 591 -16.95 20.93 -26.26
N ALA A 592 -15.73 21.48 -26.28
CA ALA A 592 -14.74 21.21 -27.32
C ALA A 592 -13.87 19.98 -27.02
N VAL A 593 -13.92 19.44 -25.80
CA VAL A 593 -13.16 18.25 -25.40
C VAL A 593 -13.85 17.00 -25.94
N LYS A 594 -13.23 16.33 -26.92
CA LYS A 594 -13.77 15.13 -27.58
C LYS A 594 -13.01 13.84 -27.27
N CYS A 595 -11.86 13.95 -26.62
CA CYS A 595 -10.99 12.83 -26.27
C CYS A 595 -11.57 11.97 -25.14
N GLN A 596 -11.05 10.74 -25.05
CA GLN A 596 -11.42 9.82 -23.98
C GLN A 596 -10.89 10.36 -22.64
N THR A 597 -11.74 10.41 -21.62
CA THR A 597 -11.45 11.04 -20.33
C THR A 597 -11.80 10.12 -19.17
N LEU A 598 -10.85 9.87 -18.27
CA LEU A 598 -11.05 9.15 -17.03
C LEU A 598 -10.96 10.15 -15.88
N VAL A 599 -12.04 10.34 -15.14
CA VAL A 599 -12.06 11.19 -13.94
C VAL A 599 -11.95 10.31 -12.71
N LEU A 600 -11.06 10.68 -11.80
CA LEU A 600 -10.84 10.05 -10.51
C LEU A 600 -11.28 11.05 -9.43
N SER A 601 -12.31 10.68 -8.67
CA SER A 601 -12.98 11.56 -7.71
C SER A 601 -12.81 11.03 -6.29
N SER A 602 -12.26 11.85 -5.42
CA SER A 602 -12.06 11.55 -4.00
C SER A 602 -13.30 11.92 -3.17
N GLY A 603 -13.72 11.01 -2.29
CA GLY A 603 -14.90 11.17 -1.42
C GLY A 603 -14.64 11.97 -0.15
N LYS A 604 -13.39 12.00 0.35
CA LYS A 604 -12.96 12.80 1.50
C LYS A 604 -12.14 14.04 1.11
N ASP A 605 -12.31 14.53 -0.12
CA ASP A 605 -11.67 15.78 -0.55
C ASP A 605 -12.26 16.97 0.21
N GLN A 606 -11.44 17.59 1.07
CA GLN A 606 -11.85 18.75 1.86
C GLN A 606 -11.66 20.08 1.12
N LEU A 607 -10.97 20.09 -0.03
CA LEU A 607 -10.62 21.31 -0.77
C LEU A 607 -11.62 21.59 -1.88
N LEU A 608 -11.95 20.56 -2.65
CA LEU A 608 -12.88 20.65 -3.77
C LEU A 608 -14.05 19.69 -3.54
N PRO A 609 -15.26 20.03 -4.02
CA PRO A 609 -16.37 19.09 -4.09
C PRO A 609 -16.12 18.08 -5.23
N SER A 610 -15.14 17.20 -5.04
CA SER A 610 -14.57 16.35 -6.09
C SER A 610 -15.52 15.26 -6.55
N GLU A 611 -16.36 14.72 -5.65
CA GLU A 611 -17.36 13.72 -6.03
C GLU A 611 -18.45 14.32 -6.93
N GLU A 612 -19.03 15.47 -6.54
CA GLU A 612 -20.03 16.17 -7.35
C GLU A 612 -19.43 16.65 -8.66
N GLU A 613 -18.18 17.12 -8.64
CA GLU A 613 -17.50 17.60 -9.83
C GLU A 613 -17.19 16.48 -10.81
N GLY A 614 -16.70 15.33 -10.35
CA GLY A 614 -16.47 14.18 -11.22
C GLY A 614 -17.76 13.66 -11.83
N HIS A 615 -18.87 13.68 -11.09
CA HIS A 615 -20.19 13.38 -11.65
C HIS A 615 -20.61 14.41 -12.72
N ARG A 616 -20.42 15.70 -12.46
CA ARG A 616 -20.74 16.75 -13.44
C ARG A 616 -19.92 16.60 -14.72
N LEU A 617 -18.62 16.35 -14.62
CA LEU A 617 -17.75 16.15 -15.78
C LEU A 617 -18.11 14.88 -16.54
N TYR A 618 -18.46 13.80 -15.82
CA TYR A 618 -18.98 12.57 -16.43
C TYR A 618 -20.19 12.86 -17.32
N LEU A 619 -21.15 13.65 -16.85
CA LEU A 619 -22.33 14.04 -17.65
C LEU A 619 -21.97 14.97 -18.81
N THR A 620 -21.06 15.92 -18.57
CA THR A 620 -20.75 16.99 -19.53
C THR A 620 -19.87 16.53 -20.70
N LEU A 621 -18.86 15.71 -20.45
CA LEU A 621 -17.84 15.33 -21.45
C LEU A 621 -18.26 14.09 -22.25
N PRO A 622 -18.28 14.09 -23.59
CA PRO A 622 -18.93 13.02 -24.37
C PRO A 622 -18.38 11.61 -24.11
N LYS A 623 -17.06 11.45 -23.98
CA LYS A 623 -16.39 10.15 -23.76
C LYS A 623 -15.69 10.12 -22.41
N CYS A 624 -16.48 10.18 -21.33
CA CYS A 624 -15.97 10.27 -19.97
C CYS A 624 -16.41 9.08 -19.13
N GLU A 625 -15.49 8.53 -18.33
CA GLU A 625 -15.75 7.57 -17.27
C GLU A 625 -15.34 8.18 -15.92
N ASN A 626 -16.06 7.86 -14.84
CA ASN A 626 -15.75 8.37 -13.50
C ASN A 626 -15.49 7.22 -12.52
N ARG A 627 -14.41 7.32 -11.75
CA ARG A 627 -14.01 6.38 -10.69
C ARG A 627 -14.04 7.11 -9.35
N LYS A 628 -14.81 6.56 -8.42
CA LYS A 628 -14.97 7.13 -7.08
C LYS A 628 -14.07 6.39 -6.09
N PHE A 629 -13.34 7.16 -5.28
CA PHE A 629 -12.50 6.69 -4.19
C PHE A 629 -13.04 7.26 -2.89
N ASN A 630 -13.98 6.54 -2.27
CA ASN A 630 -14.80 7.05 -1.17
C ASN A 630 -13.97 7.50 0.05
N ASP A 631 -12.84 6.83 0.29
CA ASP A 631 -12.01 7.05 1.47
C ASP A 631 -10.79 7.94 1.23
N SER A 632 -10.58 8.37 -0.02
CA SER A 632 -9.41 9.17 -0.44
C SER A 632 -9.60 10.67 -0.29
N GLY A 633 -8.49 11.38 -0.09
CA GLY A 633 -8.37 12.83 0.01
C GLY A 633 -7.99 13.51 -1.31
N HIS A 634 -7.59 14.79 -1.24
CA HIS A 634 -7.34 15.59 -2.44
C HIS A 634 -6.14 15.10 -3.29
N PHE A 635 -5.09 14.60 -2.66
CA PHE A 635 -3.84 14.16 -3.32
C PHE A 635 -3.88 12.67 -3.64
N LEU A 636 -4.88 12.27 -4.43
CA LEU A 636 -5.22 10.88 -4.71
C LEU A 636 -4.02 10.06 -5.21
N PHE A 637 -3.11 10.67 -5.99
CA PHE A 637 -1.98 9.94 -6.57
C PHE A 637 -0.88 9.59 -5.58
N LEU A 638 -0.81 10.26 -4.42
CA LEU A 638 0.21 10.01 -3.40
C LEU A 638 -0.23 8.98 -2.34
N GLU A 639 -1.51 8.59 -2.34
CA GLU A 639 -2.06 7.64 -1.37
C GLU A 639 -1.58 6.21 -1.63
N HIS A 640 -1.29 5.47 -0.56
CA HIS A 640 -0.71 4.11 -0.65
C HIS A 640 -1.66 3.07 -1.26
N ASP A 641 -2.97 3.23 -1.07
CA ASP A 641 -3.97 2.26 -1.52
C ASP A 641 -4.43 2.49 -2.98
N VAL A 642 -3.95 3.54 -3.62
CA VAL A 642 -4.31 3.91 -5.00
C VAL A 642 -3.23 3.48 -5.99
N ASP A 643 -3.59 2.57 -6.88
CA ASP A 643 -2.73 2.12 -7.98
C ASP A 643 -3.29 2.58 -9.34
N LEU A 644 -2.67 3.60 -9.93
CA LEU A 644 -3.13 4.18 -11.20
C LEU A 644 -2.99 3.21 -12.38
N VAL A 645 -1.98 2.34 -12.39
CA VAL A 645 -1.80 1.36 -13.46
C VAL A 645 -2.99 0.41 -13.47
N ASN A 646 -3.38 -0.09 -12.30
CA ASN A 646 -4.54 -0.97 -12.17
C ASN A 646 -5.85 -0.27 -12.54
N VAL A 647 -6.02 1.00 -12.16
CA VAL A 647 -7.20 1.79 -12.52
C VAL A 647 -7.29 1.99 -14.05
N ILE A 648 -6.16 2.29 -14.72
CA ILE A 648 -6.12 2.45 -16.18
C ILE A 648 -6.39 1.10 -16.88
N LYS A 649 -5.83 -0.01 -16.39
CA LYS A 649 -6.06 -1.37 -16.91
C LYS A 649 -7.53 -1.77 -16.77
N GLY A 650 -8.10 -1.65 -15.58
CA GLY A 650 -9.50 -1.96 -15.28
C GLY A 650 -10.47 -1.14 -16.11
N ALA A 651 -10.18 0.15 -16.30
CA ALA A 651 -10.98 1.03 -17.16
C ALA A 651 -10.79 0.78 -18.67
N SER A 652 -9.84 -0.08 -19.08
CA SER A 652 -9.41 -0.27 -20.48
C SER A 652 -9.04 1.04 -21.18
N PHE A 653 -8.30 1.91 -20.48
CA PHE A 653 -7.82 3.19 -21.03
C PHE A 653 -6.41 3.09 -21.62
N TYR A 654 -5.67 2.01 -21.34
CA TYR A 654 -4.33 1.81 -21.90
C TYR A 654 -4.41 1.34 -23.35
N ARG A 655 -3.81 2.11 -24.27
CA ARG A 655 -3.70 1.80 -25.70
C ARG A 655 -2.40 2.38 -26.25
N ARG A 656 -1.78 1.68 -27.21
CA ARG A 656 -0.53 2.12 -27.85
C ARG A 656 -0.75 2.76 -29.22
N GLY A 657 -1.93 2.56 -29.81
CA GLY A 657 -2.34 3.16 -31.08
C GLY A 657 -3.60 4.01 -30.97
N LYS A 658 -4.10 4.51 -32.11
CA LYS A 658 -5.27 5.39 -32.23
C LYS A 658 -6.57 4.82 -31.64
N TYR A 659 -6.70 3.50 -31.63
CA TYR A 659 -7.85 2.80 -31.08
C TYR A 659 -7.35 1.71 -30.14
N LEU A 660 -8.11 1.46 -29.08
CA LEU A 660 -7.84 0.37 -28.15
C LEU A 660 -7.95 -0.98 -28.87
N ASP A 661 -6.90 -1.78 -28.79
CA ASP A 661 -6.89 -3.18 -29.20
C ASP A 661 -6.81 -4.09 -27.97
N TYR A 662 -7.91 -4.79 -27.67
CA TYR A 662 -8.01 -5.67 -26.50
C TYR A 662 -7.02 -6.84 -26.47
N ILE A 663 -6.34 -7.14 -27.58
CA ILE A 663 -5.35 -8.20 -27.67
C ILE A 663 -3.95 -7.60 -27.55
N SER A 664 -3.57 -6.67 -28.42
CA SER A 664 -2.18 -6.15 -28.45
C SER A 664 -1.88 -5.11 -27.38
N ASP A 665 -2.88 -4.38 -26.88
CA ASP A 665 -2.71 -3.42 -25.78
C ASP A 665 -2.91 -4.05 -24.40
N TYR A 666 -3.25 -5.35 -24.33
CA TYR A 666 -3.47 -6.01 -23.06
C TYR A 666 -2.18 -6.18 -22.26
N ILE A 667 -2.23 -5.76 -20.99
CA ILE A 667 -1.16 -5.98 -20.03
C ILE A 667 -1.63 -7.05 -19.03
N PRO A 668 -0.98 -8.23 -18.95
CA PRO A 668 -1.35 -9.26 -18.00
C PRO A 668 -1.19 -8.78 -16.55
N PRO A 669 -1.98 -9.33 -15.60
CA PRO A 669 -1.80 -9.03 -14.19
C PRO A 669 -0.43 -9.54 -13.70
N THR A 670 0.23 -8.76 -12.87
CA THR A 670 1.42 -9.23 -12.14
C THR A 670 1.01 -10.23 -11.03
N PRO A 671 1.91 -11.09 -10.51
CA PRO A 671 1.55 -12.02 -9.44
C PRO A 671 0.94 -11.35 -8.19
N PRO A 672 1.41 -10.18 -7.71
CA PRO A 672 0.75 -9.45 -6.63
C PRO A 672 -0.64 -8.92 -7.00
N GLU A 673 -0.82 -8.42 -8.23
CA GLU A 673 -2.14 -7.99 -8.75
C GLU A 673 -3.12 -9.16 -8.79
N PHE A 674 -2.67 -10.32 -9.28
CA PHE A 674 -3.47 -11.53 -9.30
C PHE A 674 -3.80 -12.01 -7.89
N LYS A 675 -2.84 -12.01 -6.94
CA LYS A 675 -3.10 -12.36 -5.53
C LYS A 675 -4.19 -11.47 -4.94
N LYS A 676 -4.11 -10.14 -5.13
CA LYS A 676 -5.13 -9.19 -4.65
C LYS A 676 -6.52 -9.47 -5.25
N LEU A 677 -6.59 -9.74 -6.56
CA LEU A 677 -7.84 -10.11 -7.21
C LEU A 677 -8.37 -11.45 -6.69
N TYR A 678 -7.52 -12.47 -6.59
CA TYR A 678 -7.88 -13.79 -6.07
C TYR A 678 -8.39 -13.71 -4.62
N GLU A 679 -7.73 -12.92 -3.78
CA GLU A 679 -8.12 -12.68 -2.38
C GLU A 679 -9.51 -12.03 -2.27
N SER A 680 -9.87 -11.13 -3.18
CA SER A 680 -11.21 -10.53 -3.23
C SER A 680 -12.33 -11.56 -3.47
N TYR A 681 -12.00 -12.69 -4.10
CA TYR A 681 -12.90 -13.82 -4.30
C TYR A 681 -12.65 -14.98 -3.32
N ARG A 682 -11.76 -14.85 -2.34
CA ARG A 682 -11.32 -15.98 -1.49
C ARG A 682 -12.46 -16.71 -0.80
N LEU A 683 -13.42 -15.99 -0.23
CA LEU A 683 -14.59 -16.60 0.42
C LEU A 683 -15.44 -17.39 -0.58
N PHE A 684 -15.62 -16.85 -1.78
CA PHE A 684 -16.32 -17.53 -2.86
C PHE A 684 -15.56 -18.77 -3.35
N MET A 685 -14.23 -18.69 -3.48
CA MET A 685 -13.36 -19.81 -3.85
C MET A 685 -13.37 -20.93 -2.79
N LEU A 686 -13.38 -20.56 -1.50
CA LEU A 686 -13.49 -21.52 -0.40
C LEU A 686 -14.87 -22.18 -0.36
N ALA A 687 -15.94 -21.40 -0.54
CA ALA A 687 -17.31 -21.92 -0.54
C ALA A 687 -17.57 -22.84 -1.73
N THR A 688 -17.10 -22.46 -2.93
CA THR A 688 -17.26 -23.26 -4.15
C THR A 688 -16.33 -24.45 -4.20
N SER A 689 -15.13 -24.33 -3.61
CA SER A 689 -14.06 -25.34 -3.60
C SER A 689 -13.98 -26.07 -4.94
N PRO A 690 -13.53 -25.44 -6.03
CA PRO A 690 -13.65 -26.04 -7.36
C PRO A 690 -12.91 -27.38 -7.48
N VAL A 691 -13.53 -28.39 -8.10
CA VAL A 691 -12.89 -29.64 -8.53
C VAL A 691 -12.61 -29.55 -10.02
N MET A 692 -11.33 -29.59 -10.38
CA MET A 692 -10.89 -29.60 -11.77
C MET A 692 -10.62 -31.03 -12.24
N LEU A 693 -11.22 -31.43 -13.36
CA LEU A 693 -10.96 -32.71 -14.04
C LEU A 693 -10.60 -32.44 -15.50
N SER A 694 -9.65 -33.19 -16.05
CA SER A 694 -9.29 -33.11 -17.47
C SER A 694 -8.98 -34.47 -18.08
N SER A 695 -9.24 -34.61 -19.38
CA SER A 695 -8.92 -35.83 -20.15
C SER A 695 -7.66 -35.67 -20.98
N PHE A 696 -6.84 -36.71 -21.01
CA PHE A 696 -5.73 -36.82 -21.95
C PHE A 696 -6.19 -37.22 -23.36
N GLU A 697 -5.25 -37.21 -24.32
CA GLU A 697 -5.49 -37.64 -25.70
C GLU A 697 -5.94 -39.11 -25.82
N ASP A 698 -5.50 -39.97 -24.90
CA ASP A 698 -5.92 -41.38 -24.80
C ASP A 698 -7.32 -41.57 -24.18
N GLY A 699 -7.97 -40.49 -23.75
CA GLY A 699 -9.30 -40.49 -23.14
C GLY A 699 -9.30 -40.76 -21.63
N LYS A 700 -8.14 -40.94 -21.00
CA LYS A 700 -8.06 -41.13 -19.54
C LYS A 700 -8.39 -39.82 -18.81
N ILE A 701 -9.36 -39.88 -17.91
CA ILE A 701 -9.74 -38.76 -17.03
C ILE A 701 -8.80 -38.72 -15.84
N MET A 702 -8.33 -37.53 -15.47
CA MET A 702 -7.59 -37.28 -14.25
C MET A 702 -8.08 -36.04 -13.52
N ARG A 703 -7.79 -36.00 -12.22
CA ARG A 703 -7.93 -34.80 -11.40
C ARG A 703 -6.85 -33.78 -11.75
N GLY A 704 -7.23 -32.51 -11.70
CA GLY A 704 -6.43 -31.36 -12.11
C GLY A 704 -6.53 -31.05 -13.59
N LEU A 705 -5.77 -30.05 -14.03
CA LEU A 705 -5.80 -29.54 -15.39
C LEU A 705 -4.73 -30.14 -16.31
N ALA A 706 -4.03 -31.21 -15.93
CA ALA A 706 -2.89 -31.76 -16.68
C ALA A 706 -3.21 -32.23 -18.11
N GLY A 707 -4.44 -32.70 -18.38
CA GLY A 707 -4.89 -33.11 -19.71
C GLY A 707 -5.15 -31.96 -20.69
N VAL A 708 -5.16 -30.71 -20.19
CA VAL A 708 -5.40 -29.53 -21.03
C VAL A 708 -4.14 -29.14 -21.82
N PRO A 709 -4.25 -28.78 -23.12
CA PRO A 709 -3.09 -28.35 -23.91
C PRO A 709 -2.39 -27.10 -23.35
N SER A 710 -1.07 -27.16 -23.21
CA SER A 710 -0.24 -26.04 -22.73
C SER A 710 0.01 -24.96 -23.78
N GLU A 711 0.05 -25.33 -25.06
CA GLU A 711 0.35 -24.43 -26.17
C GLU A 711 -0.92 -24.07 -26.94
N GLY A 712 -1.06 -22.78 -27.26
CA GLY A 712 -2.17 -22.28 -28.06
C GLY A 712 -1.92 -22.26 -29.58
N PRO A 713 -2.96 -21.98 -30.39
CA PRO A 713 -4.28 -21.52 -29.96
C PRO A 713 -5.15 -22.66 -29.39
N VAL A 714 -5.83 -22.39 -28.27
CA VAL A 714 -6.83 -23.30 -27.66
C VAL A 714 -8.14 -22.55 -27.50
N LEU A 715 -9.25 -23.20 -27.86
CA LEU A 715 -10.60 -22.70 -27.67
C LEU A 715 -11.36 -23.59 -26.68
N PHE A 716 -11.59 -23.08 -25.47
CA PHE A 716 -12.46 -23.71 -24.49
C PHE A 716 -13.92 -23.37 -24.81
N VAL A 717 -14.74 -24.41 -24.99
CA VAL A 717 -16.16 -24.27 -25.34
C VAL A 717 -17.00 -25.02 -24.31
N GLY A 718 -17.95 -24.35 -23.66
CA GLY A 718 -18.73 -25.00 -22.60
C GLY A 718 -20.06 -24.33 -22.30
N TYR A 719 -20.71 -24.81 -21.24
CA TYR A 719 -21.95 -24.27 -20.68
C TYR A 719 -21.68 -23.08 -19.75
N HIS A 720 -22.45 -22.01 -19.92
CA HIS A 720 -22.36 -20.82 -19.08
C HIS A 720 -23.30 -20.94 -17.87
N MET A 721 -22.73 -21.07 -16.67
CA MET A 721 -23.54 -21.14 -15.45
C MET A 721 -24.18 -19.77 -15.14
N LEU A 722 -25.16 -19.79 -14.25
CA LEU A 722 -25.96 -18.65 -13.83
C LEU A 722 -25.03 -17.50 -13.45
N MET A 723 -25.23 -16.35 -14.10
CA MET A 723 -24.46 -15.11 -13.97
C MET A 723 -22.95 -15.25 -14.22
N GLY A 724 -22.48 -16.34 -14.82
CA GLY A 724 -21.06 -16.56 -15.04
C GLY A 724 -20.27 -16.86 -13.77
N THR A 725 -20.92 -17.44 -12.76
CA THR A 725 -20.31 -17.74 -11.44
C THR A 725 -19.13 -18.71 -11.51
N GLU A 726 -19.05 -19.52 -12.58
CA GLU A 726 -17.98 -20.47 -12.86
C GLU A 726 -16.69 -19.84 -13.37
N VAL A 727 -16.76 -18.62 -13.91
CA VAL A 727 -15.63 -18.01 -14.64
C VAL A 727 -14.47 -17.66 -13.70
N ALA A 728 -14.76 -17.09 -12.52
CA ALA A 728 -13.71 -16.67 -11.58
C ALA A 728 -12.91 -17.86 -11.02
N PRO A 729 -13.53 -18.96 -10.56
CA PRO A 729 -12.80 -20.17 -10.18
C PRO A 729 -12.07 -20.80 -11.34
N LEU A 730 -12.66 -20.86 -12.54
CA LEU A 730 -12.03 -21.41 -13.73
C LEU A 730 -10.73 -20.68 -14.06
N ILE A 731 -10.76 -19.35 -14.26
CA ILE A 731 -9.57 -18.57 -14.64
C ILE A 731 -8.49 -18.66 -13.56
N SER A 732 -8.88 -18.61 -12.28
CA SER A 732 -7.95 -18.65 -11.16
C SER A 732 -7.17 -19.97 -11.09
N ASN A 733 -7.84 -21.11 -11.23
CA ASN A 733 -7.16 -22.42 -11.17
C ASN A 733 -6.28 -22.66 -12.39
N PHE A 734 -6.64 -22.17 -13.57
CA PHE A 734 -5.77 -22.24 -14.74
C PHE A 734 -4.46 -21.48 -14.56
N LEU A 735 -4.51 -20.30 -13.93
CA LEU A 735 -3.31 -19.54 -13.60
C LEU A 735 -2.50 -20.21 -12.50
N LEU A 736 -3.14 -20.74 -11.45
CA LEU A 736 -2.47 -21.38 -10.33
C LEU A 736 -1.83 -22.72 -10.69
N GLU A 737 -2.55 -23.61 -11.39
CA GLU A 737 -2.07 -24.97 -11.72
C GLU A 737 -1.19 -25.02 -12.96
N ARG A 738 -1.48 -24.18 -13.97
CA ARG A 738 -0.85 -24.29 -15.31
C ARG A 738 -0.14 -23.02 -15.77
N ASN A 739 -0.28 -21.91 -15.05
CA ASN A 739 0.18 -20.58 -15.49
C ASN A 739 -0.37 -20.20 -16.88
N ILE A 740 -1.62 -20.60 -17.17
CA ILE A 740 -2.32 -20.31 -18.42
C ILE A 740 -3.35 -19.21 -18.16
N LEU A 741 -3.21 -18.09 -18.87
CA LEU A 741 -4.21 -17.02 -18.83
C LEU A 741 -5.30 -17.27 -19.87
N ILE A 742 -6.50 -17.62 -19.41
CA ILE A 742 -7.68 -17.77 -20.26
C ILE A 742 -8.28 -16.39 -20.57
N ARG A 743 -8.47 -16.11 -21.87
CA ARG A 743 -9.06 -14.88 -22.39
C ARG A 743 -10.54 -15.10 -22.72
N GLY A 744 -11.43 -14.65 -21.85
CA GLY A 744 -12.89 -14.77 -22.04
C GLY A 744 -13.45 -13.85 -23.11
N ILE A 745 -14.37 -14.36 -23.93
CA ILE A 745 -15.15 -13.55 -24.89
C ILE A 745 -16.47 -13.15 -24.23
N ALA A 746 -16.58 -11.88 -23.84
CA ALA A 746 -17.65 -11.37 -22.98
C ALA A 746 -18.60 -10.41 -23.72
N HIS A 747 -19.77 -10.18 -23.11
CA HIS A 747 -20.80 -9.30 -23.68
C HIS A 747 -20.33 -7.82 -23.70
N PRO A 748 -20.60 -7.03 -24.76
CA PRO A 748 -20.11 -5.65 -24.88
C PRO A 748 -20.59 -4.70 -23.78
N MET A 749 -21.69 -5.03 -23.10
CA MET A 749 -22.20 -4.27 -21.95
C MET A 749 -21.18 -4.14 -20.80
N MET A 750 -20.20 -5.06 -20.72
CA MET A 750 -19.13 -5.02 -19.72
C MET A 750 -18.00 -4.03 -20.07
N PHE A 751 -18.01 -3.47 -21.29
CA PHE A 751 -16.96 -2.61 -21.82
C PHE A 751 -17.45 -1.22 -22.23
N VAL A 752 -18.73 -1.10 -22.59
CA VAL A 752 -19.32 0.14 -23.12
C VAL A 752 -20.70 0.35 -22.50
N LYS A 753 -20.95 1.59 -22.03
CA LYS A 753 -22.26 2.05 -21.57
C LYS A 753 -22.85 3.01 -22.61
N LEU A 754 -24.01 2.71 -23.19
CA LEU A 754 -24.63 3.55 -24.24
C LEU A 754 -25.30 4.81 -23.66
N LYS A 755 -25.88 4.71 -22.46
CA LYS A 755 -26.47 5.85 -21.71
C LYS A 755 -25.75 6.04 -20.38
N LYS A 756 -25.24 7.24 -20.12
CA LYS A 756 -24.48 7.57 -18.91
C LYS A 756 -25.31 7.47 -17.63
N GLU A 757 -26.46 8.13 -17.61
CA GLU A 757 -27.47 8.04 -16.53
C GLU A 757 -28.46 6.89 -16.80
N GLY A 758 -27.96 5.82 -17.42
CA GLY A 758 -28.71 4.60 -17.65
C GLY A 758 -28.78 3.70 -16.42
N LEU A 759 -29.72 2.77 -16.46
CA LEU A 759 -30.01 1.77 -15.44
C LEU A 759 -28.95 0.65 -15.35
N LEU A 760 -28.09 0.54 -16.38
CA LEU A 760 -26.97 -0.41 -16.38
C LEU A 760 -25.96 -0.12 -15.25
N PRO A 761 -25.38 -1.17 -14.63
CA PRO A 761 -24.34 -1.01 -13.61
C PRO A 761 -23.16 -0.16 -14.10
N PRO A 762 -22.45 0.54 -13.19
CA PRO A 762 -21.19 1.20 -13.52
C PRO A 762 -20.18 0.21 -14.08
N LEU A 763 -19.42 0.63 -15.11
CA LEU A 763 -18.39 -0.22 -15.73
C LEU A 763 -17.28 -0.66 -14.76
N SER A 764 -17.13 0.05 -13.63
CA SER A 764 -16.21 -0.32 -12.57
C SER A 764 -16.48 -1.68 -11.94
N GLN A 765 -17.72 -2.17 -11.99
CA GLN A 765 -18.06 -3.50 -11.48
C GLN A 765 -17.46 -4.63 -12.33
N PHE A 766 -17.05 -4.34 -13.58
CA PHE A 766 -16.47 -5.31 -14.50
C PHE A 766 -14.94 -5.23 -14.61
N ASP A 767 -14.29 -4.36 -13.82
CA ASP A 767 -12.83 -4.14 -13.88
C ASP A 767 -12.01 -5.41 -13.66
N ALA A 768 -12.44 -6.29 -12.75
CA ALA A 768 -11.76 -7.56 -12.49
C ALA A 768 -11.73 -8.43 -13.76
N ILE A 769 -12.89 -8.64 -14.39
CA ILE A 769 -13.04 -9.43 -15.61
C ILE A 769 -12.20 -8.84 -16.76
N ARG A 770 -12.19 -7.51 -16.89
CA ARG A 770 -11.42 -6.79 -17.92
C ARG A 770 -9.92 -6.87 -17.68
N SER A 771 -9.48 -6.72 -16.43
CA SER A 771 -8.07 -6.82 -16.03
C SER A 771 -7.53 -8.25 -16.20
N MET A 772 -8.37 -9.27 -16.00
CA MET A 772 -8.06 -10.66 -16.32
C MET A 772 -8.08 -10.98 -17.83
N GLY A 773 -8.31 -9.97 -18.68
CA GLY A 773 -8.13 -10.06 -20.12
C GLY A 773 -9.37 -10.42 -20.92
N ALA A 774 -10.57 -10.33 -20.34
CA ALA A 774 -11.77 -10.49 -21.14
C ALA A 774 -11.82 -9.49 -22.32
N VAL A 775 -12.38 -9.92 -23.44
CA VAL A 775 -12.53 -9.10 -24.65
C VAL A 775 -14.00 -9.05 -25.07
N PRO A 776 -14.50 -7.93 -25.63
CA PRO A 776 -15.86 -7.88 -26.13
C PRO A 776 -16.02 -8.79 -27.34
N VAL A 777 -17.14 -9.51 -27.40
CA VAL A 777 -17.46 -10.41 -28.52
C VAL A 777 -17.50 -9.66 -29.85
N SER A 778 -16.64 -10.09 -30.78
CA SER A 778 -16.67 -9.68 -32.19
C SER A 778 -15.86 -10.68 -33.01
N GLY A 779 -16.19 -10.83 -34.30
CA GLY A 779 -15.42 -11.70 -35.20
C GLY A 779 -13.94 -11.27 -35.31
N SER A 780 -13.67 -9.96 -35.25
CA SER A 780 -12.31 -9.40 -35.26
C SER A 780 -11.51 -9.77 -34.00
N ASN A 781 -12.08 -9.58 -32.81
CA ASN A 781 -11.39 -9.92 -31.56
C ASN A 781 -11.16 -11.42 -31.45
N PHE A 782 -12.14 -12.23 -31.87
CA PHE A 782 -12.00 -13.67 -31.86
C PHE A 782 -10.91 -14.14 -32.85
N PHE A 783 -10.88 -13.58 -34.06
CA PHE A 783 -9.79 -13.80 -35.01
C PHE A 783 -8.43 -13.44 -34.41
N LYS A 784 -8.32 -12.27 -33.75
CA LYS A 784 -7.05 -11.80 -33.14
C LYS A 784 -6.57 -12.74 -32.03
N LEU A 785 -7.46 -13.18 -31.13
CA LEU A 785 -7.14 -14.14 -30.08
C LEU A 785 -6.57 -15.45 -30.65
N MET A 786 -7.21 -16.00 -31.70
CA MET A 786 -6.72 -17.22 -32.34
C MET A 786 -5.38 -16.97 -33.05
N SER A 787 -5.24 -15.84 -33.75
CA SER A 787 -4.00 -15.49 -34.45
C SER A 787 -2.81 -15.26 -33.51
N SER A 788 -3.05 -14.78 -32.29
CA SER A 788 -2.03 -14.57 -31.27
C SER A 788 -1.73 -15.83 -30.47
N LYS A 789 -2.25 -16.99 -30.90
CA LYS A 789 -2.11 -18.29 -30.21
C LYS A 789 -2.59 -18.26 -28.75
N ALA A 790 -3.62 -17.47 -28.45
CA ALA A 790 -4.14 -17.37 -27.09
C ALA A 790 -5.00 -18.59 -26.71
N HIS A 791 -5.14 -18.80 -25.40
CA HIS A 791 -6.17 -19.64 -24.79
C HIS A 791 -7.45 -18.82 -24.63
N ALA A 792 -8.47 -19.08 -25.45
CA ALA A 792 -9.72 -18.33 -25.44
C ALA A 792 -10.87 -19.15 -24.84
N LEU A 793 -11.79 -18.47 -24.16
CA LEU A 793 -13.00 -19.07 -23.58
C LEU A 793 -14.24 -18.51 -24.28
N LEU A 794 -15.08 -19.42 -24.78
CA LEU A 794 -16.29 -19.11 -25.51
C LEU A 794 -17.48 -19.89 -24.95
N TYR A 795 -18.55 -19.16 -24.64
CA TYR A 795 -19.86 -19.73 -24.33
C TYR A 795 -20.81 -19.45 -25.52
N PRO A 796 -21.13 -20.44 -26.37
CA PRO A 796 -21.88 -20.18 -27.59
C PRO A 796 -23.29 -19.63 -27.36
N GLY A 797 -24.00 -20.01 -26.30
CA GLY A 797 -25.29 -19.42 -25.96
C GLY A 797 -25.18 -18.07 -25.25
N GLY A 798 -24.04 -17.79 -24.60
CA GLY A 798 -23.70 -16.45 -24.10
C GLY A 798 -24.66 -15.97 -23.02
N MET A 799 -25.17 -14.73 -23.13
CA MET A 799 -26.03 -14.12 -22.10
C MET A 799 -27.34 -14.91 -21.87
N ARG A 800 -27.88 -15.59 -22.89
CA ARG A 800 -29.10 -16.40 -22.75
C ARG A 800 -28.90 -17.60 -21.81
N GLU A 801 -27.71 -18.20 -21.84
CA GLU A 801 -27.32 -19.29 -20.94
C GLU A 801 -26.99 -18.75 -19.55
N ALA A 802 -26.23 -17.65 -19.46
CA ALA A 802 -25.89 -17.00 -18.19
C ALA A 802 -27.12 -16.52 -17.41
N CYS A 803 -28.20 -16.14 -18.11
CA CYS A 803 -29.47 -15.70 -17.53
C CYS A 803 -30.59 -16.71 -17.78
N HIS A 804 -30.30 -18.01 -17.70
CA HIS A 804 -31.30 -19.05 -17.86
C HIS A 804 -32.41 -18.94 -16.80
N ARG A 805 -33.61 -19.40 -17.18
CA ARG A 805 -34.86 -19.26 -16.41
C ARG A 805 -35.10 -20.47 -15.51
N LYS A 806 -36.22 -20.46 -14.78
CA LYS A 806 -36.63 -21.56 -13.91
C LYS A 806 -36.69 -22.89 -14.68
N GLY A 807 -35.96 -23.90 -14.19
CA GLY A 807 -35.93 -25.24 -14.80
C GLY A 807 -35.09 -25.35 -16.08
N GLU A 808 -34.29 -24.34 -16.39
CA GLU A 808 -33.39 -24.32 -17.55
C GLU A 808 -31.92 -24.61 -17.20
N GLN A 809 -31.61 -24.94 -15.94
CA GLN A 809 -30.24 -25.26 -15.52
C GLN A 809 -29.66 -26.37 -16.39
N TYR A 810 -28.40 -26.22 -16.79
CA TYR A 810 -27.64 -27.20 -17.57
C TYR A 810 -28.12 -27.42 -19.00
N LYS A 811 -28.97 -26.53 -19.56
CA LYS A 811 -29.40 -26.58 -20.96
C LYS A 811 -28.52 -25.69 -21.84
N LEU A 812 -28.16 -26.21 -23.01
CA LEU A 812 -27.36 -25.48 -24.00
C LEU A 812 -28.25 -24.68 -24.96
N PHE A 813 -28.25 -23.35 -24.83
CA PHE A 813 -29.00 -22.44 -25.70
C PHE A 813 -28.12 -21.92 -26.86
N TRP A 814 -27.60 -22.87 -27.65
CA TRP A 814 -26.64 -22.61 -28.71
C TRP A 814 -27.34 -22.18 -30.02
N PRO A 815 -26.75 -21.24 -30.80
CA PRO A 815 -27.34 -20.79 -32.08
C PRO A 815 -27.45 -21.92 -33.11
N GLU A 816 -28.41 -21.86 -34.02
CA GLU A 816 -28.58 -22.89 -35.07
C GLU A 816 -27.35 -23.00 -35.98
N GLN A 817 -26.68 -21.87 -36.24
CA GLN A 817 -25.45 -21.80 -37.01
C GLN A 817 -24.39 -21.05 -36.21
N SER A 818 -23.22 -21.67 -36.01
CA SER A 818 -22.10 -21.05 -35.31
C SER A 818 -20.81 -21.19 -36.10
N GLU A 819 -20.12 -20.08 -36.25
CA GLU A 819 -18.93 -19.96 -37.09
C GLU A 819 -17.63 -20.26 -36.33
N PHE A 820 -17.71 -20.59 -35.03
CA PHE A 820 -16.49 -20.70 -34.22
C PHE A 820 -15.61 -21.89 -34.61
N VAL A 821 -16.20 -23.00 -35.02
CA VAL A 821 -15.45 -24.20 -35.48
C VAL A 821 -14.64 -23.89 -36.73
N ARG A 822 -15.18 -23.07 -37.63
CA ARG A 822 -14.49 -22.61 -38.85
C ARG A 822 -13.34 -21.66 -38.50
N MET A 823 -13.54 -20.79 -37.50
CA MET A 823 -12.48 -19.91 -37.00
C MET A 823 -11.37 -20.71 -36.33
N ALA A 824 -11.70 -21.69 -35.48
CA ALA A 824 -10.73 -22.57 -34.84
C ALA A 824 -9.88 -23.30 -35.89
N ALA A 825 -10.53 -23.95 -36.85
CA ALA A 825 -9.87 -24.65 -37.95
C ALA A 825 -9.00 -23.76 -38.84
N ARG A 826 -9.37 -22.48 -39.02
CA ARG A 826 -8.57 -21.52 -39.80
C ARG A 826 -7.16 -21.34 -39.23
N PHE A 827 -7.01 -21.50 -37.92
CA PHE A 827 -5.78 -21.29 -37.16
C PHE A 827 -5.22 -22.59 -36.53
N GLY A 828 -5.83 -23.74 -36.83
CA GLY A 828 -5.42 -25.02 -36.23
C GLY A 828 -5.63 -25.08 -34.71
N ALA A 829 -6.62 -24.34 -34.18
CA ALA A 829 -6.86 -24.28 -32.75
C ALA A 829 -7.43 -25.61 -32.21
N LYS A 830 -6.94 -26.06 -31.07
CA LYS A 830 -7.54 -27.21 -30.37
C LYS A 830 -8.83 -26.76 -29.70
N ILE A 831 -9.94 -27.44 -29.98
CA ILE A 831 -11.21 -27.18 -29.30
C ILE A 831 -11.30 -28.10 -28.09
N VAL A 832 -11.45 -27.53 -26.89
CA VAL A 832 -11.62 -28.30 -25.65
C VAL A 832 -13.07 -28.12 -25.17
N PRO A 833 -13.96 -29.09 -25.43
CA PRO A 833 -15.30 -29.07 -24.86
C PRO A 833 -15.21 -29.26 -23.34
N PHE A 834 -15.99 -28.51 -22.57
CA PHE A 834 -16.01 -28.67 -21.11
C PHE A 834 -17.40 -28.45 -20.51
N GLY A 835 -17.66 -29.13 -19.39
CA GLY A 835 -18.84 -28.94 -18.56
C GLY A 835 -18.49 -28.28 -17.23
N ALA A 836 -19.42 -27.50 -16.69
CA ALA A 836 -19.35 -26.94 -15.34
C ALA A 836 -20.69 -27.15 -14.62
N VAL A 837 -20.65 -27.65 -13.39
CA VAL A 837 -21.83 -28.05 -12.61
C VAL A 837 -21.70 -27.61 -11.15
N GLY A 838 -22.81 -27.18 -10.53
CA GLY A 838 -22.88 -26.84 -9.11
C GLY A 838 -23.72 -25.61 -8.76
N GLU A 839 -24.23 -24.85 -9.73
CA GLU A 839 -25.00 -23.61 -9.49
C GLU A 839 -26.27 -23.86 -8.65
N ASP A 840 -26.92 -25.00 -8.90
CA ASP A 840 -28.15 -25.43 -8.24
C ASP A 840 -27.93 -25.82 -6.77
N ASP A 841 -26.69 -26.08 -6.36
CA ASP A 841 -26.34 -26.29 -4.95
C ASP A 841 -26.20 -24.97 -4.19
N PHE A 842 -26.00 -23.84 -4.87
CA PHE A 842 -25.81 -22.53 -4.24
C PHE A 842 -27.08 -21.71 -4.19
N GLY A 843 -27.93 -21.83 -5.21
CA GLY A 843 -29.17 -21.11 -5.23
C GLY A 843 -30.18 -21.66 -6.22
N GLU A 844 -31.43 -21.30 -6.01
CA GLU A 844 -32.54 -21.62 -6.89
C GLU A 844 -33.15 -20.35 -7.44
N VAL A 845 -33.31 -20.30 -8.76
CA VAL A 845 -34.02 -19.21 -9.41
C VAL A 845 -35.50 -19.33 -9.02
N VAL A 846 -36.01 -18.34 -8.29
CA VAL A 846 -37.43 -18.29 -7.86
C VAL A 846 -38.20 -17.19 -8.56
N PHE A 847 -37.50 -16.23 -9.19
CA PHE A 847 -38.07 -15.10 -9.88
C PHE A 847 -37.21 -14.76 -11.11
N ASP A 848 -37.76 -14.99 -12.30
CA ASP A 848 -37.04 -14.87 -13.58
C ASP A 848 -37.69 -13.83 -14.52
N TYR A 849 -37.22 -13.77 -15.77
CA TYR A 849 -37.77 -12.88 -16.79
C TYR A 849 -39.28 -13.04 -16.98
N ASP A 850 -39.78 -14.27 -17.05
CA ASP A 850 -41.19 -14.54 -17.36
C ASP A 850 -42.11 -14.08 -16.22
N ASP A 851 -41.64 -14.13 -14.98
CA ASP A 851 -42.35 -13.54 -13.84
C ASP A 851 -42.31 -12.00 -13.86
N GLN A 852 -41.15 -11.42 -14.17
CA GLN A 852 -40.97 -9.97 -14.24
C GLN A 852 -41.81 -9.33 -15.35
N MET A 853 -41.94 -9.98 -16.49
CA MET A 853 -42.73 -9.49 -17.62
C MET A 853 -44.23 -9.41 -17.32
N LYS A 854 -44.71 -10.17 -16.33
CA LYS A 854 -46.11 -10.10 -15.82
C LYS A 854 -46.34 -8.86 -14.96
N ILE A 855 -45.28 -8.22 -14.45
CA ILE A 855 -45.34 -7.05 -13.57
C ILE A 855 -45.06 -5.79 -14.40
N PRO A 856 -46.03 -4.87 -14.58
CA PRO A 856 -45.91 -3.75 -15.54
C PRO A 856 -44.66 -2.90 -15.35
N PHE A 857 -44.33 -2.49 -14.12
CA PHE A 857 -43.17 -1.64 -13.87
C PHE A 857 -41.82 -2.35 -14.12
N LEU A 858 -41.73 -3.66 -13.86
CA LEU A 858 -40.52 -4.45 -14.14
C LEU A 858 -40.36 -4.72 -15.63
N ARG A 859 -41.46 -4.98 -16.32
CA ARG A 859 -41.49 -5.08 -17.78
C ARG A 859 -40.97 -3.79 -18.43
N ASP A 860 -41.47 -2.64 -17.99
CA ASP A 860 -41.05 -1.35 -18.54
C ASP A 860 -39.58 -1.04 -18.21
N TYR A 861 -39.13 -1.42 -17.00
CA TYR A 861 -37.72 -1.37 -16.59
C TYR A 861 -36.79 -2.24 -17.47
N ILE A 862 -37.17 -3.48 -17.79
CA ILE A 862 -36.39 -4.39 -18.65
C ILE A 862 -36.32 -3.87 -20.08
N LYS A 863 -37.41 -3.31 -20.61
CA LYS A 863 -37.42 -2.67 -21.94
C LYS A 863 -36.43 -1.50 -21.98
N GLN A 864 -36.45 -0.64 -20.97
CA GLN A 864 -35.52 0.49 -20.87
C GLN A 864 -34.06 0.03 -20.78
N LEU A 865 -33.77 -1.01 -19.97
CA LEU A 865 -32.44 -1.62 -19.89
C LEU A 865 -31.97 -2.20 -21.22
N SER A 866 -32.87 -2.85 -21.96
CA SER A 866 -32.56 -3.47 -23.26
C SER A 866 -32.23 -2.44 -24.33
N GLU A 867 -32.86 -1.26 -24.29
CA GLU A 867 -32.49 -0.12 -25.15
C GLU A 867 -31.12 0.48 -24.82
N GLU A 868 -30.62 0.28 -23.60
CA GLU A 868 -29.33 0.79 -23.14
C GLU A 868 -28.16 -0.17 -23.35
N ALA A 869 -28.45 -1.47 -23.48
CA ALA A 869 -27.45 -2.49 -23.76
C ALA A 869 -27.18 -2.58 -25.26
N VAL A 870 -25.95 -2.94 -25.62
CA VAL A 870 -25.63 -3.30 -27.01
C VAL A 870 -26.38 -4.59 -27.35
N SER A 871 -27.33 -4.51 -28.27
CA SER A 871 -28.07 -5.69 -28.72
C SER A 871 -27.21 -6.55 -29.64
N LEU A 872 -27.07 -7.82 -29.27
CA LEU A 872 -26.43 -8.84 -30.10
C LEU A 872 -27.51 -9.75 -30.68
N ARG A 873 -27.26 -10.29 -31.88
CA ARG A 873 -28.11 -11.31 -32.50
C ARG A 873 -29.57 -10.84 -32.71
N THR A 874 -29.79 -9.56 -33.01
CA THR A 874 -31.11 -8.97 -33.30
C THR A 874 -31.89 -9.68 -34.40
N GLU A 875 -31.19 -10.31 -35.35
CA GLU A 875 -31.79 -11.07 -36.46
C GLU A 875 -31.88 -12.59 -36.19
N ALA A 876 -31.38 -13.06 -35.04
CA ALA A 876 -31.45 -14.48 -34.69
C ALA A 876 -32.89 -14.86 -34.30
N LYS A 877 -33.39 -15.93 -34.93
CA LYS A 877 -34.70 -16.51 -34.60
C LYS A 877 -34.58 -17.47 -33.42
N GLY A 878 -35.68 -17.66 -32.68
CA GLY A 878 -35.77 -18.63 -31.58
C GLY A 878 -35.22 -18.14 -30.23
N GLU A 879 -34.95 -19.07 -29.32
CA GLU A 879 -34.61 -18.80 -27.90
C GLU A 879 -33.28 -18.05 -27.71
N VAL A 880 -32.36 -18.19 -28.66
CA VAL A 880 -31.01 -17.60 -28.60
C VAL A 880 -31.03 -16.08 -28.80
N GLY A 881 -32.08 -15.54 -29.42
CA GLY A 881 -32.31 -14.11 -29.58
C GLY A 881 -32.91 -13.44 -28.33
N GLN A 882 -33.39 -14.20 -27.35
CA GLN A 882 -34.00 -13.70 -26.11
C GLN A 882 -32.93 -13.35 -25.07
N GLN A 883 -32.14 -12.31 -25.35
CA GLN A 883 -30.99 -11.92 -24.52
C GLN A 883 -31.26 -10.70 -23.64
N GLU A 884 -32.53 -10.37 -23.38
CA GLU A 884 -32.85 -9.17 -22.62
C GLU A 884 -32.25 -9.23 -21.20
N PRO A 885 -31.47 -8.21 -20.80
CA PRO A 885 -30.91 -8.15 -19.45
C PRO A 885 -32.04 -8.01 -18.43
N HIS A 886 -32.13 -8.97 -17.52
CA HIS A 886 -33.12 -8.98 -16.45
C HIS A 886 -32.45 -9.35 -15.12
N ARG A 887 -33.09 -8.98 -14.02
CA ARG A 887 -32.59 -9.33 -12.68
C ARG A 887 -33.08 -10.73 -12.33
N LEU A 888 -32.25 -11.52 -11.67
CA LEU A 888 -32.66 -12.84 -11.19
C LEU A 888 -32.91 -12.78 -9.69
N GLY A 889 -34.08 -13.23 -9.25
CA GLY A 889 -34.33 -13.52 -7.84
C GLY A 889 -33.89 -14.94 -7.54
N ILE A 890 -32.82 -15.05 -6.75
CA ILE A 890 -32.20 -16.31 -6.38
C ILE A 890 -32.43 -16.54 -4.88
N ALA A 891 -33.05 -17.66 -4.53
CA ALA A 891 -33.14 -18.13 -3.16
C ALA A 891 -31.86 -18.91 -2.82
N PRO A 892 -31.06 -18.50 -1.81
CA PRO A 892 -29.83 -19.19 -1.47
C PRO A 892 -30.12 -20.59 -0.90
N LYS A 893 -29.25 -21.55 -1.22
CA LYS A 893 -29.24 -22.92 -0.69
C LYS A 893 -28.02 -23.17 0.18
N PHE A 894 -28.01 -24.27 0.91
CA PHE A 894 -26.85 -24.69 1.67
C PHE A 894 -25.74 -25.12 0.69
N PRO A 895 -24.59 -24.42 0.66
CA PRO A 895 -23.73 -24.45 -0.52
C PRO A 895 -23.05 -25.80 -0.71
N GLY A 896 -23.14 -26.29 -1.95
CA GLY A 896 -22.41 -27.45 -2.45
C GLY A 896 -21.01 -27.11 -2.99
N ARG A 897 -20.59 -27.79 -4.05
CA ARG A 897 -19.27 -27.65 -4.68
C ARG A 897 -19.40 -27.37 -6.17
N PHE A 898 -18.42 -26.69 -6.76
CA PHE A 898 -18.33 -26.54 -8.21
C PHE A 898 -17.43 -27.63 -8.80
N TYR A 899 -17.86 -28.22 -9.91
CA TYR A 899 -17.14 -29.26 -10.63
C TYR A 899 -16.94 -28.85 -12.09
N TYR A 900 -15.75 -29.08 -12.59
CA TYR A 900 -15.34 -28.76 -13.96
C TYR A 900 -14.74 -30.02 -14.60
N TYR A 901 -15.15 -30.30 -15.83
CA TYR A 901 -14.60 -31.41 -16.59
C TYR A 901 -14.27 -30.94 -18.00
N PHE A 902 -12.97 -30.92 -18.31
CA PHE A 902 -12.42 -30.62 -19.62
C PHE A 902 -12.25 -31.92 -20.39
N GLY A 903 -13.09 -32.11 -21.41
CA GLY A 903 -13.09 -33.29 -22.26
C GLY A 903 -11.87 -33.36 -23.17
N LYS A 904 -11.84 -34.40 -24.00
CA LYS A 904 -10.74 -34.65 -24.93
C LYS A 904 -10.59 -33.48 -25.93
N PRO A 905 -9.38 -32.93 -26.11
CA PRO A 905 -9.14 -31.91 -27.13
C PRO A 905 -9.44 -32.44 -28.55
N ILE A 906 -10.17 -31.64 -29.33
CA ILE A 906 -10.48 -31.91 -30.73
C ILE A 906 -9.50 -31.11 -31.60
N GLU A 907 -8.69 -31.83 -32.37
CA GLU A 907 -7.73 -31.25 -33.31
C GLU A 907 -8.45 -30.69 -34.53
N THR A 908 -8.18 -29.44 -34.88
CA THR A 908 -8.71 -28.81 -36.11
C THR A 908 -7.63 -28.48 -37.14
N GLU A 909 -6.37 -28.76 -36.80
CA GLU A 909 -5.23 -28.61 -37.71
C GLU A 909 -5.45 -29.46 -38.98
N GLY A 910 -5.15 -28.90 -40.15
CA GLY A 910 -5.41 -29.55 -41.44
C GLY A 910 -6.88 -29.54 -41.92
N MET A 911 -7.87 -29.25 -41.06
CA MET A 911 -9.30 -29.26 -41.44
C MET A 911 -9.79 -27.97 -42.12
N LYS A 912 -8.90 -26.99 -42.34
CA LYS A 912 -9.25 -25.65 -42.86
C LYS A 912 -9.98 -25.64 -44.20
N GLN A 913 -9.62 -26.52 -45.13
CA GLN A 913 -10.28 -26.60 -46.44
C GLN A 913 -11.60 -27.34 -46.35
N GLU A 914 -11.65 -28.40 -45.54
CA GLU A 914 -12.83 -29.23 -45.31
C GLU A 914 -13.96 -28.43 -44.66
N LEU A 915 -13.64 -27.68 -43.59
CA LEU A 915 -14.62 -26.87 -42.85
C LEU A 915 -14.96 -25.53 -43.53
N ARG A 916 -14.58 -25.37 -44.82
CA ARG A 916 -15.21 -24.35 -45.69
C ARG A 916 -16.61 -24.77 -46.10
N ASP A 917 -16.85 -26.08 -46.17
CA ASP A 917 -18.19 -26.63 -46.35
C ASP A 917 -19.02 -26.38 -45.09
N ARG A 918 -20.23 -25.83 -45.28
CA ARG A 918 -21.13 -25.48 -44.18
C ARG A 918 -21.71 -26.72 -43.50
N GLU A 919 -21.94 -27.81 -44.24
CA GLU A 919 -22.51 -29.03 -43.68
C GLU A 919 -21.50 -29.71 -42.75
N LYS A 920 -20.27 -29.88 -43.22
CA LYS A 920 -19.17 -30.45 -42.40
C LYS A 920 -18.82 -29.59 -41.18
N ALA A 921 -18.85 -28.26 -41.34
CA ALA A 921 -18.69 -27.36 -40.21
C ALA A 921 -19.82 -27.52 -39.18
N HIS A 922 -21.06 -27.74 -39.65
CA HIS A 922 -22.19 -27.99 -38.78
C HIS A 922 -22.09 -29.34 -38.06
N GLU A 923 -21.59 -30.40 -38.71
CA GLU A 923 -21.33 -31.70 -38.08
C GLU A 923 -20.35 -31.57 -36.91
N LEU A 924 -19.19 -30.92 -37.12
CA LEU A 924 -18.21 -30.68 -36.06
C LEU A 924 -18.79 -29.82 -34.94
N TYR A 925 -19.62 -28.82 -35.29
CA TYR A 925 -20.31 -27.99 -34.31
C TYR A 925 -21.26 -28.80 -33.40
N LEU A 926 -22.04 -29.72 -33.99
CA LEU A 926 -22.91 -30.63 -33.24
C LEU A 926 -22.12 -31.63 -32.41
N GLN A 927 -20.99 -32.12 -32.92
CA GLN A 927 -20.07 -32.96 -32.15
C GLN A 927 -19.58 -32.22 -30.90
N VAL A 928 -19.08 -30.99 -31.03
CA VAL A 928 -18.62 -30.18 -29.90
C VAL A 928 -19.75 -29.93 -28.91
N LYS A 929 -20.97 -29.66 -29.38
CA LYS A 929 -22.15 -29.50 -28.52
C LYS A 929 -22.45 -30.78 -27.72
N SER A 930 -22.46 -31.93 -28.39
CA SER A 930 -22.70 -33.23 -27.76
C SER A 930 -21.64 -33.58 -26.72
N GLU A 931 -20.36 -33.27 -26.99
CA GLU A 931 -19.28 -33.47 -26.02
C GLU A 931 -19.46 -32.60 -24.76
N VAL A 932 -19.93 -31.36 -24.91
CA VAL A 932 -20.25 -30.49 -23.76
C VAL A 932 -21.42 -31.08 -22.95
N GLU A 933 -22.47 -31.57 -23.60
CA GLU A 933 -23.61 -32.24 -22.94
C GLU A 933 -23.15 -33.50 -22.19
N ASN A 934 -22.26 -34.31 -22.79
CA ASN A 934 -21.67 -35.48 -22.16
C ASN A 934 -20.84 -35.10 -20.92
N CYS A 935 -20.06 -34.02 -21.00
CA CYS A 935 -19.26 -33.54 -19.86
C CYS A 935 -20.17 -33.13 -18.69
N ILE A 936 -21.26 -32.42 -18.97
CA ILE A 936 -22.24 -32.00 -17.97
C ILE A 936 -22.94 -33.22 -17.36
N ALA A 937 -23.36 -34.18 -18.19
CA ALA A 937 -24.02 -35.41 -17.73
C ALA A 937 -23.12 -36.21 -16.79
N PHE A 938 -21.84 -36.39 -17.16
CA PHE A 938 -20.82 -37.04 -16.33
C PHE A 938 -20.68 -36.36 -14.96
N LEU A 939 -20.55 -35.03 -14.94
CA LEU A 939 -20.41 -34.27 -13.70
C LEU A 939 -21.66 -34.34 -12.82
N LYS A 940 -22.86 -34.29 -13.42
CA LYS A 940 -24.13 -34.41 -12.69
C LYS A 940 -24.28 -35.78 -12.03
N GLU A 941 -23.80 -36.84 -12.67
CA GLU A 941 -23.82 -38.18 -12.08
C GLU A 941 -22.78 -38.31 -10.96
N LYS A 942 -21.51 -37.98 -11.25
CA LYS A 942 -20.40 -38.18 -10.31
C LYS A 942 -20.50 -37.31 -9.06
N ARG A 943 -21.00 -36.08 -9.14
CA ARG A 943 -21.13 -35.22 -7.96
C ARG A 943 -22.06 -35.77 -6.88
N GLU A 944 -23.01 -36.65 -7.24
CA GLU A 944 -23.93 -37.26 -6.27
C GLU A 944 -23.23 -38.25 -5.35
N THR A 945 -22.05 -38.76 -5.74
CA THR A 945 -21.23 -39.66 -4.92
C THR A 945 -20.12 -38.92 -4.17
N ASP A 946 -20.02 -37.58 -4.25
CA ASP A 946 -18.99 -36.81 -3.53
C ASP A 946 -19.34 -36.68 -2.02
N PRO A 947 -18.58 -37.33 -1.10
CA PRO A 947 -18.80 -37.17 0.33
C PRO A 947 -18.52 -35.74 0.84
N TYR A 948 -17.80 -34.95 0.05
CA TYR A 948 -17.40 -33.57 0.31
C TYR A 948 -18.21 -32.54 -0.48
N ARG A 949 -19.34 -32.94 -1.10
CA ARG A 949 -20.25 -31.99 -1.75
C ARG A 949 -20.74 -30.92 -0.77
N ASN A 950 -21.10 -31.33 0.45
CA ASN A 950 -21.63 -30.44 1.48
C ASN A 950 -20.51 -29.60 2.13
N ILE A 951 -20.73 -28.30 2.29
CA ILE A 951 -19.75 -27.41 2.93
C ILE A 951 -19.33 -27.84 4.35
N LEU A 952 -20.22 -28.44 5.14
CA LEU A 952 -19.90 -28.87 6.52
C LEU A 952 -18.88 -30.01 6.54
N THR A 953 -18.98 -30.98 5.63
CA THR A 953 -18.02 -32.09 5.58
C THR A 953 -16.65 -31.60 5.09
N ARG A 954 -16.61 -30.61 4.19
CA ARG A 954 -15.36 -29.94 3.77
C ARG A 954 -14.70 -29.18 4.91
N LEU A 955 -15.47 -28.37 5.64
CA LEU A 955 -14.95 -27.60 6.78
C LEU A 955 -14.42 -28.53 7.88
N ALA A 956 -15.09 -29.66 8.14
CA ALA A 956 -14.60 -30.67 9.07
C ALA A 956 -13.28 -31.33 8.60
N TYR A 957 -13.16 -31.60 7.30
CA TYR A 957 -11.92 -32.10 6.71
C TYR A 957 -10.77 -31.10 6.83
N GLN A 958 -11.02 -29.84 6.47
CA GLN A 958 -10.04 -28.76 6.55
C GLN A 958 -9.63 -28.46 8.01
N ALA A 959 -10.56 -28.52 8.95
CA ALA A 959 -10.25 -28.37 10.37
C ALA A 959 -9.31 -29.46 10.90
N SER A 960 -9.34 -30.67 10.30
CA SER A 960 -8.49 -31.79 10.71
C SER A 960 -7.17 -31.92 9.93
N HIS A 961 -7.11 -31.39 8.70
CA HIS A 961 -5.96 -31.55 7.80
C HIS A 961 -5.25 -30.23 7.44
N GLY A 962 -5.78 -29.09 7.90
CA GLY A 962 -5.32 -27.73 7.56
C GLY A 962 -6.26 -27.05 6.56
N PHE A 963 -6.43 -25.73 6.67
CA PHE A 963 -7.35 -24.96 5.81
C PHE A 963 -6.91 -24.88 4.35
N ASP A 964 -5.61 -25.04 4.08
CA ASP A 964 -5.04 -25.10 2.73
C ASP A 964 -4.97 -26.54 2.17
N ALA A 965 -5.45 -27.54 2.92
CA ALA A 965 -5.45 -28.93 2.45
C ALA A 965 -6.41 -29.09 1.26
N GLU A 966 -5.93 -29.78 0.23
CA GLU A 966 -6.75 -30.10 -0.94
C GLU A 966 -7.86 -31.09 -0.53
N VAL A 967 -9.10 -30.60 -0.50
CA VAL A 967 -10.26 -31.41 -0.09
C VAL A 967 -10.48 -32.53 -1.12
N PRO A 968 -10.57 -33.82 -0.69
CA PRO A 968 -10.86 -34.94 -1.57
C PRO A 968 -12.21 -34.80 -2.28
N THR A 969 -12.46 -35.66 -3.27
CA THR A 969 -13.71 -35.73 -4.02
C THR A 969 -13.98 -37.21 -4.38
N PHE A 970 -14.99 -37.48 -5.19
CA PHE A 970 -15.34 -38.82 -5.67
C PHE A 970 -14.19 -39.50 -6.44
N GLU A 971 -14.22 -40.84 -6.52
CA GLU A 971 -13.28 -41.62 -7.33
C GLU A 971 -13.63 -41.56 -8.82
N LEU A 972 -12.58 -41.47 -9.66
CA LEU A 972 -12.69 -41.34 -11.12
C LEU A 972 -13.04 -42.65 -11.80
#